data_AF-A0AAV6RJZ3-F1
#
_entry.id   AF-A0AAV6RJZ3-F1
#
_cell.length_a   1.000
_cell.length_b   1.000
_cell.length_c   1.000
_cell.angle_alpha   90.00
_cell.angle_beta   90.00
_cell.angle_gamma   90.00
#
_symmetry.space_group_name_H-M   'P 1'
#
loop_
_entity.id
_entity.type
_entity.pdbx_description
1 polymer ?
#
loop_
_entity_poly.entity_id
_entity_poly.type
_entity_poly.pdbx_seq_one_letter_code
_entity_poly.pdbx_strand_id
1 'polypeptide(L)'
;MPAVSKGDGMRGLAVFISDIRNCKSKEAEIKRINKELANIRSKFKGDKALDGYSKKKYVCKLLFIFLLGHDIDFGHMEAVNLLSSNKYTEKQIGYLFISVLVNSNSELIRLINNAIKNDLSSRNPTFMCLALHCIANVGSREMAEAFASEIPRILVAGDTMDSVKQSAALCLLRLYKTSPDLVLMGEWTSRVVHLLNDQHMGVVTAAISLITCLSQKNPDEFKTCVSLAVSRLSRIVSSASTDLQDYTYYFVPAPWLSCKLLRLLQCYPPPEDGAVKGRLVECLETILNKAQEPPKSKKVQHSNAKNAILFEAISLIIHYDSEPNLLVRACNQLGQFLQHRETNLRYLALESMCTLASSEFSHEAVKTHIETVINALKTERDVSVRQRAADLLYAMCDRSNAKQIVAEMLSYLETADYSIREEMVLKVAILAEKYAVDYSWYVDTILNLIRIAGDYVSEEVWYRVIQIVINRDDVQGYAAKTVFEALQAPACHENMVKVGGYILGEFGNLIAGDPRSSPLVQFNLLHSKFHLCSVPTRALLLSAYIKFINLFPETKATIQEVLRCDSQIRNSDVELQQRAVEYLKLSSIASTDVLATVLEEMPPFPERESSILAKLKKKKGPGAISVTELEDSKREGGELNGGSDRGPDTAAMSASNASTPSPSADLLGIRSAAPINAAPAGAGSLLVDVFSEAGPAAPSTAVNDDGFLRFVCKNNGVLFENQLLQIGIKSEYRQNLGRMYLFYGNKTSVQFASFTTNVSCPGELQSHILSLISEVIASLSS
;
A
#
# COMPACT_ATOMS: atom_id res chain seq x y z
N MET A 1 -53.38 -7.10 -12.01
CA MET A 1 -53.29 -6.89 -10.54
C MET A 1 -53.91 -5.53 -10.21
N PRO A 2 -54.84 -5.43 -9.26
CA PRO A 2 -55.34 -4.14 -8.81
C PRO A 2 -54.19 -3.32 -8.20
N ALA A 3 -54.17 -2.02 -8.48
CA ALA A 3 -53.14 -1.10 -7.98
C ALA A 3 -53.10 -1.13 -6.45
N VAL A 4 -51.99 -1.62 -5.90
CA VAL A 4 -51.73 -1.61 -4.45
C VAL A 4 -51.69 -0.15 -3.98
N SER A 5 -52.58 0.21 -3.06
CA SER A 5 -52.66 1.55 -2.46
C SER A 5 -51.33 1.97 -1.85
N LYS A 6 -50.75 3.09 -2.30
CA LYS A 6 -49.51 3.69 -1.76
C LYS A 6 -49.78 4.36 -0.42
N GLY A 7 -49.95 3.57 0.63
CA GLY A 7 -50.27 4.02 2.00
C GLY A 7 -49.07 4.37 2.89
N ASP A 8 -48.05 5.08 2.39
CA ASP A 8 -46.75 5.23 3.08
C ASP A 8 -46.52 6.59 3.79
N GLY A 9 -47.58 7.36 4.05
CA GLY A 9 -47.44 8.70 4.65
C GLY A 9 -47.27 8.71 6.17
N MET A 10 -46.13 9.21 6.67
CA MET A 10 -45.96 9.59 8.09
C MET A 10 -46.12 11.10 8.29
N ARG A 11 -47.37 11.59 8.43
CA ARG A 11 -47.65 13.05 8.58
C ARG A 11 -46.83 13.72 9.68
N GLY A 12 -46.67 13.06 10.82
CA GLY A 12 -45.92 13.62 11.95
C GLY A 12 -44.42 13.77 11.71
N LEU A 13 -43.82 12.96 10.82
CA LEU A 13 -42.42 13.11 10.39
C LEU A 13 -42.29 14.30 9.45
N ALA A 14 -43.18 14.41 8.45
CA ALA A 14 -43.17 15.52 7.50
C ALA A 14 -43.27 16.88 8.21
N VAL A 15 -44.18 17.02 9.18
CA VAL A 15 -44.30 18.25 9.98
C VAL A 15 -43.01 18.57 10.74
N PHE A 16 -42.38 17.55 11.36
CA PHE A 16 -41.13 17.76 12.09
C PHE A 16 -39.98 18.21 11.17
N ILE A 17 -39.86 17.61 9.99
CA ILE A 17 -38.87 18.00 8.98
C ILE A 17 -39.16 19.43 8.50
N SER A 18 -40.43 19.78 8.23
CA SER A 18 -40.82 21.14 7.86
C SER A 18 -40.48 22.15 8.95
N ASP A 19 -40.75 21.84 10.23
CA ASP A 19 -40.39 22.72 11.35
C ASP A 19 -38.89 22.96 11.43
N ILE A 20 -38.08 21.91 11.26
CA ILE A 20 -36.61 22.01 11.25
C ILE A 20 -36.13 22.86 10.07
N ARG A 21 -36.64 22.61 8.87
CA ARG A 21 -36.28 23.40 7.67
C ARG A 21 -36.72 24.86 7.76
N ASN A 22 -37.77 25.15 8.52
CA ASN A 22 -38.27 26.51 8.76
C ASN A 22 -37.52 27.25 9.88
N CYS A 23 -36.60 26.60 10.59
CA CYS A 23 -35.80 27.24 11.62
C CYS A 23 -34.85 28.27 11.00
N LYS A 24 -34.84 29.49 11.55
CA LYS A 24 -34.03 30.61 11.05
C LYS A 24 -32.61 30.65 11.62
N SER A 25 -32.31 29.84 12.64
CA SER A 25 -31.00 29.79 13.29
C SER A 25 -30.70 28.37 13.80
N LYS A 26 -29.42 28.07 14.04
CA LYS A 26 -29.00 26.77 14.56
C LYS A 26 -29.50 26.54 15.99
N GLU A 27 -29.63 27.59 16.80
CA GLU A 27 -30.22 27.50 18.14
C GLU A 27 -31.72 27.15 18.08
N ALA A 28 -32.45 27.70 17.12
CA ALA A 28 -33.86 27.38 16.91
C ALA A 28 -34.03 25.91 16.50
N GLU A 29 -33.14 25.40 15.64
CA GLU A 29 -33.08 23.99 15.24
C GLU A 29 -32.82 23.08 16.46
N ILE A 30 -31.77 23.35 17.23
CA ILE A 30 -31.42 22.58 18.45
C ILE A 30 -32.59 22.60 19.45
N LYS A 31 -33.23 23.75 19.65
CA LYS A 31 -34.39 23.88 20.54
C LYS A 31 -35.56 23.05 20.05
N ARG A 32 -35.82 23.02 18.73
CA ARG A 32 -36.89 22.22 18.13
C ARG A 32 -36.62 20.73 18.23
N ILE A 33 -35.37 20.31 18.07
CA ILE A 33 -34.91 18.93 18.22
C ILE A 33 -35.05 18.47 19.67
N ASN A 34 -34.54 19.24 20.63
CA ASN A 34 -34.65 18.92 22.06
C ASN A 34 -36.12 18.81 22.52
N LYS A 35 -36.99 19.68 22.00
CA LYS A 35 -38.43 19.59 22.23
C LYS A 35 -39.03 18.27 21.70
N GLU A 36 -38.59 17.81 20.53
CA GLU A 36 -39.05 16.55 19.96
C GLU A 36 -38.48 15.34 20.70
N LEU A 37 -37.19 15.36 21.07
CA LEU A 37 -36.55 14.32 21.86
C LEU A 37 -37.25 14.13 23.21
N ALA A 38 -37.55 15.23 23.91
CA ALA A 38 -38.29 15.20 25.17
C ALA A 38 -39.69 14.60 24.98
N ASN A 39 -40.40 14.99 23.91
CA ASN A 39 -41.70 14.43 23.58
C ASN A 39 -41.62 12.92 23.30
N ILE A 40 -40.67 12.46 22.49
CA ILE A 40 -40.49 11.04 22.17
C ILE A 40 -40.13 10.24 23.43
N ARG A 41 -39.21 10.76 24.26
CA ARG A 41 -38.82 10.12 25.53
C ARG A 41 -39.99 9.97 26.48
N SER A 42 -40.83 11.00 26.60
CA SER A 42 -42.06 10.94 27.40
C SER A 42 -43.06 9.91 26.86
N LYS A 43 -43.20 9.79 25.54
CA LYS A 43 -44.09 8.81 24.92
C LYS A 43 -43.61 7.37 25.07
N PHE A 44 -42.30 7.12 25.02
CA PHE A 44 -41.74 5.78 25.24
C PHE A 44 -41.77 5.34 26.71
N LYS A 45 -41.62 6.29 27.65
CA LYS A 45 -41.71 6.02 29.10
C LYS A 45 -43.14 6.00 29.67
N GLY A 46 -44.16 6.33 28.88
CA GLY A 46 -45.54 6.40 29.38
C GLY A 46 -46.18 5.01 29.54
N ASP A 47 -47.06 4.86 30.53
CA ASP A 47 -47.75 3.58 30.84
C ASP A 47 -48.67 3.07 29.72
N LYS A 48 -49.02 3.91 28.74
CA LYS A 48 -49.84 3.50 27.60
C LYS A 48 -48.97 2.88 26.51
N ALA A 49 -49.17 1.58 26.27
CA ALA A 49 -48.57 0.89 25.14
C ALA A 49 -48.91 1.60 23.82
N LEU A 50 -47.88 2.11 23.14
CA LEU A 50 -48.01 2.76 21.85
C LEU A 50 -48.40 1.73 20.77
N ASP A 51 -49.25 2.14 19.84
CA ASP A 51 -49.56 1.36 18.65
C ASP A 51 -48.34 1.28 17.70
N GLY A 52 -48.30 0.25 16.86
CA GLY A 52 -47.19 0.00 15.93
C GLY A 52 -46.89 1.18 15.01
N TYR A 53 -47.91 1.93 14.58
CA TYR A 53 -47.71 3.12 13.75
C TYR A 53 -47.05 4.27 14.52
N SER A 54 -47.45 4.53 15.77
CA SER A 54 -46.78 5.55 16.59
C SER A 54 -45.34 5.19 16.93
N LYS A 55 -45.07 3.92 17.26
CA LYS A 55 -43.68 3.44 17.48
C LYS A 55 -42.84 3.66 16.23
N LYS A 56 -43.30 3.18 15.08
CA LYS A 56 -42.64 3.38 13.77
C LYS A 56 -42.33 4.86 13.51
N LYS A 57 -43.32 5.73 13.70
CA LYS A 57 -43.20 7.19 13.49
C LYS A 57 -42.15 7.83 14.39
N TYR A 58 -42.13 7.49 15.68
CA TYR A 58 -41.17 8.08 16.62
C TYR A 58 -39.75 7.54 16.43
N VAL A 59 -39.58 6.24 16.17
CA VAL A 59 -38.28 5.64 15.82
C VAL A 59 -37.72 6.29 14.55
N CYS A 60 -38.57 6.53 13.54
CA CYS A 60 -38.15 7.23 12.33
C CYS A 60 -37.74 8.70 12.58
N LYS A 61 -38.39 9.40 13.53
CA LYS A 61 -37.96 10.74 13.95
C LYS A 61 -36.60 10.70 14.66
N LEU A 62 -36.36 9.73 15.53
CA LEU A 62 -35.06 9.56 16.20
C LEU A 62 -33.96 9.30 15.17
N LEU A 63 -34.21 8.42 14.20
CA LEU A 63 -33.29 8.19 13.09
C LEU A 63 -32.99 9.47 12.31
N PHE A 64 -34.01 10.28 12.01
CA PHE A 64 -33.80 11.56 11.33
C PHE A 64 -32.94 12.52 12.15
N ILE A 65 -33.15 12.61 13.47
CA ILE A 65 -32.33 13.44 14.37
C ILE A 65 -30.89 12.96 14.38
N PHE A 66 -30.67 11.63 14.42
CA PHE A 66 -29.34 11.04 14.32
C PHE A 66 -28.63 11.40 13.01
N LEU A 67 -29.33 11.32 11.87
CA LEU A 67 -28.79 11.68 10.56
C LEU A 67 -28.47 13.18 10.41
N LEU A 68 -29.03 14.05 11.27
CA LEU A 68 -28.65 15.47 11.35
C LEU A 68 -27.35 15.70 12.16
N GLY A 69 -26.80 14.65 12.79
CA GLY A 69 -25.58 14.71 13.60
C GLY A 69 -25.81 14.91 15.09
N HIS A 70 -27.02 14.66 15.60
CA HIS A 70 -27.32 14.71 17.03
C HIS A 70 -27.35 13.29 17.63
N ASP A 71 -26.64 13.09 18.74
CA ASP A 71 -26.57 11.79 19.40
C ASP A 71 -27.92 11.35 20.00
N ILE A 72 -28.17 10.03 19.93
CA ILE A 72 -29.38 9.39 20.43
C ILE A 72 -29.01 8.27 21.41
N ASP A 73 -29.41 8.43 22.67
CA ASP A 73 -29.12 7.50 23.78
C ASP A 73 -30.27 6.51 24.08
N PHE A 74 -31.43 6.65 23.42
CA PHE A 74 -32.64 5.86 23.71
C PHE A 74 -33.43 5.52 22.44
N GLY A 75 -34.40 4.60 22.53
CA GLY A 75 -35.21 4.18 21.38
C GLY A 75 -34.80 2.83 20.76
N HIS A 76 -33.67 2.26 21.20
CA HIS A 76 -33.14 0.99 20.70
C HIS A 76 -34.10 -0.18 20.97
N MET A 77 -34.68 -0.27 22.17
CA MET A 77 -35.61 -1.34 22.54
C MET A 77 -36.92 -1.24 21.76
N GLU A 78 -37.41 -0.02 21.52
CA GLU A 78 -38.58 0.23 20.69
C GLU A 78 -38.34 -0.18 19.24
N ALA A 79 -37.13 0.04 18.71
CA ALA A 79 -36.76 -0.44 17.38
C ALA A 79 -36.69 -1.97 17.32
N VAL A 80 -36.13 -2.64 18.33
CA VAL A 80 -36.10 -4.11 18.42
C VAL A 80 -37.52 -4.68 18.46
N ASN A 81 -38.44 -4.04 19.20
CA ASN A 81 -39.85 -4.45 19.22
C ASN A 81 -40.53 -4.35 17.85
N LEU A 82 -40.13 -3.40 16.99
CA LEU A 82 -40.65 -3.30 15.63
C LEU A 82 -40.19 -4.45 14.73
N LEU A 83 -39.05 -5.10 15.05
CA LEU A 83 -38.55 -6.27 14.32
C LEU A 83 -39.48 -7.46 14.45
N SER A 84 -40.27 -7.58 15.51
CA SER A 84 -41.22 -8.70 15.67
C SER A 84 -42.60 -8.43 15.06
N SER A 85 -42.83 -7.26 14.44
CA SER A 85 -44.12 -6.91 13.84
C SER A 85 -44.37 -7.65 12.54
N ASN A 86 -45.61 -8.06 12.26
CA ASN A 86 -45.99 -8.67 10.97
C ASN A 86 -46.12 -7.65 9.82
N LYS A 87 -45.98 -6.34 10.09
CA LYS A 87 -46.09 -5.29 9.07
C LYS A 87 -44.71 -4.93 8.52
N TYR A 88 -44.58 -4.99 7.20
CA TYR A 88 -43.35 -4.64 6.49
C TYR A 88 -42.81 -3.25 6.88
N THR A 89 -43.65 -2.20 6.86
CA THR A 89 -43.18 -0.83 7.15
C THR A 89 -42.70 -0.64 8.59
N GLU A 90 -43.19 -1.46 9.53
CA GLU A 90 -42.74 -1.42 10.93
C GLU A 90 -41.37 -2.11 11.05
N LYS A 91 -41.25 -3.35 10.53
CA LYS A 91 -39.97 -4.07 10.45
C LYS A 91 -38.89 -3.29 9.72
N GLN A 92 -39.20 -2.68 8.58
CA GLN A 92 -38.26 -1.91 7.77
C GLN A 92 -37.63 -0.77 8.57
N ILE A 93 -38.44 0.01 9.31
CA ILE A 93 -37.92 1.10 10.15
C ILE A 93 -37.14 0.56 11.35
N GLY A 94 -37.58 -0.54 11.95
CA GLY A 94 -36.82 -1.23 12.99
C GLY A 94 -35.45 -1.66 12.51
N TYR A 95 -35.38 -2.41 11.41
CA TYR A 95 -34.14 -2.90 10.79
C TYR A 95 -33.22 -1.76 10.34
N LEU A 96 -33.78 -0.68 9.77
CA LEU A 96 -33.01 0.49 9.38
C LEU A 96 -32.41 1.21 10.60
N PHE A 97 -33.21 1.39 11.66
CA PHE A 97 -32.75 2.03 12.89
C PHE A 97 -31.60 1.25 13.52
N ILE A 98 -31.76 -0.07 13.69
CA ILE A 98 -30.68 -0.89 14.25
C ILE A 98 -29.47 -0.90 13.32
N SER A 99 -29.63 -1.01 12.00
CA SER A 99 -28.49 -1.05 11.06
C SER A 99 -27.63 0.21 11.09
N VAL A 100 -28.22 1.36 11.46
CA VAL A 100 -27.52 2.66 11.52
C VAL A 100 -26.97 2.95 12.92
N LEU A 101 -27.70 2.59 13.99
CA LEU A 101 -27.37 2.93 15.38
C LEU A 101 -26.92 1.70 16.21
N VAL A 102 -26.31 0.68 15.60
CA VAL A 102 -25.87 -0.50 16.38
C VAL A 102 -24.92 -0.06 17.49
N ASN A 103 -25.32 -0.35 18.73
CA ASN A 103 -24.52 -0.17 19.93
C ASN A 103 -23.98 -1.53 20.38
N SER A 104 -22.81 -1.58 21.01
CA SER A 104 -22.16 -2.79 21.56
C SER A 104 -22.88 -3.39 22.77
N ASN A 105 -24.16 -3.10 22.99
CA ASN A 105 -24.93 -3.70 24.06
C ASN A 105 -25.28 -5.16 23.71
N SER A 106 -24.65 -6.09 24.43
CA SER A 106 -24.76 -7.53 24.21
C SER A 106 -26.19 -8.07 24.33
N GLU A 107 -27.05 -7.48 25.17
CA GLU A 107 -28.43 -7.93 25.34
C GLU A 107 -29.28 -7.60 24.10
N LEU A 108 -29.11 -6.40 23.54
CA LEU A 108 -29.82 -5.96 22.34
C LEU A 108 -29.40 -6.80 21.13
N ILE A 109 -28.11 -7.11 20.98
CA ILE A 109 -27.59 -7.95 19.89
C ILE A 109 -28.23 -9.33 19.93
N ARG A 110 -28.36 -9.94 21.11
CA ARG A 110 -29.03 -11.24 21.26
C ARG A 110 -30.50 -11.19 20.82
N LEU A 111 -31.24 -10.15 21.19
CA LEU A 111 -32.63 -9.98 20.77
C LEU A 111 -32.76 -9.75 19.26
N ILE A 112 -31.85 -8.96 18.68
CA ILE A 112 -31.78 -8.73 17.24
C ILE A 112 -31.50 -10.05 16.50
N ASN A 113 -30.54 -10.85 16.97
CA ASN A 113 -30.23 -12.15 16.37
C ASN A 113 -31.44 -13.10 16.42
N ASN A 114 -32.19 -13.11 17.52
CA ASN A 114 -33.42 -13.91 17.60
C ASN A 114 -34.49 -13.45 16.59
N ALA A 115 -34.66 -12.13 16.41
CA ALA A 115 -35.59 -11.59 15.42
C ALA A 115 -35.17 -11.93 13.98
N ILE A 116 -33.87 -11.79 13.67
CA ILE A 116 -33.28 -12.17 12.38
C ILE A 116 -33.52 -13.65 12.10
N LYS A 117 -33.27 -14.53 13.08
CA LYS A 117 -33.47 -15.98 12.94
C LYS A 117 -34.93 -16.33 12.64
N ASN A 118 -35.88 -15.69 13.32
CA ASN A 118 -37.31 -15.87 13.05
C ASN A 118 -37.68 -15.42 11.63
N ASP A 119 -37.09 -14.31 11.16
CA ASP A 119 -37.37 -13.79 9.82
C ASP A 119 -36.75 -14.63 8.71
N LEU A 120 -35.54 -15.16 8.90
CA LEU A 120 -34.93 -16.15 8.00
C LEU A 120 -35.76 -17.44 7.93
N SER A 121 -36.37 -17.85 9.04
CA SER A 121 -37.23 -19.03 9.12
C SER A 121 -38.65 -18.81 8.56
N SER A 122 -39.09 -17.55 8.41
CA SER A 122 -40.48 -17.19 8.10
C SER A 122 -40.96 -17.55 6.68
N ARG A 123 -40.06 -18.02 5.80
CA ARG A 123 -40.27 -18.26 4.35
C ARG A 123 -40.85 -17.08 3.57
N ASN A 124 -41.01 -15.91 4.19
CA ASN A 124 -41.45 -14.69 3.52
C ASN A 124 -40.22 -14.01 2.88
N PRO A 125 -40.12 -13.93 1.55
CA PRO A 125 -38.94 -13.42 0.87
C PRO A 125 -38.61 -11.97 1.27
N THR A 126 -39.61 -11.15 1.56
CA THR A 126 -39.40 -9.75 1.96
C THR A 126 -38.76 -9.65 3.35
N PHE A 127 -39.20 -10.48 4.30
CA PHE A 127 -38.63 -10.50 5.65
C PHE A 127 -37.25 -11.13 5.67
N MET A 128 -37.05 -12.21 4.90
CA MET A 128 -35.73 -12.80 4.68
C MET A 128 -34.75 -11.76 4.11
N CYS A 129 -35.13 -11.00 3.09
CA CYS A 129 -34.27 -9.95 2.54
C CYS A 129 -33.94 -8.86 3.57
N LEU A 130 -34.90 -8.41 4.39
CA LEU A 130 -34.62 -7.43 5.46
C LEU A 130 -33.61 -7.96 6.47
N ALA A 131 -33.77 -9.23 6.89
CA ALA A 131 -32.84 -9.91 7.79
C ALA A 131 -31.44 -10.04 7.17
N LEU A 132 -31.34 -10.50 5.92
CA LEU A 132 -30.08 -10.62 5.18
C LEU A 132 -29.37 -9.27 4.98
N HIS A 133 -30.12 -8.21 4.66
CA HIS A 133 -29.56 -6.86 4.55
C HIS A 133 -29.06 -6.34 5.90
N CYS A 134 -29.76 -6.63 7.00
CA CYS A 134 -29.31 -6.26 8.33
C CYS A 134 -27.96 -6.93 8.66
N ILE A 135 -27.84 -8.25 8.41
CA ILE A 135 -26.58 -8.98 8.62
C ILE A 135 -25.47 -8.38 7.73
N ALA A 136 -25.74 -8.09 6.47
CA ALA A 136 -24.77 -7.53 5.54
C ALA A 136 -24.33 -6.09 5.88
N ASN A 137 -25.23 -5.26 6.39
CA ASN A 137 -24.91 -3.87 6.75
C ASN A 137 -24.15 -3.79 8.07
N VAL A 138 -24.56 -4.58 9.08
CA VAL A 138 -23.94 -4.57 10.41
C VAL A 138 -22.64 -5.39 10.42
N GLY A 139 -22.71 -6.65 10.02
CA GLY A 139 -21.56 -7.56 9.95
C GLY A 139 -20.82 -7.75 11.28
N SER A 140 -21.51 -7.79 12.42
CA SER A 140 -20.85 -8.07 13.71
C SER A 140 -20.33 -9.51 13.77
N ARG A 141 -19.32 -9.74 14.61
CA ARG A 141 -18.76 -11.08 14.82
C ARG A 141 -19.81 -12.04 15.37
N GLU A 142 -20.67 -11.58 16.28
CA GLU A 142 -21.74 -12.40 16.88
C GLU A 142 -22.80 -12.78 15.85
N MET A 143 -23.10 -11.91 14.87
CA MET A 143 -23.99 -12.23 13.75
C MET A 143 -23.32 -13.24 12.81
N ALA A 144 -22.02 -13.10 12.56
CA ALA A 144 -21.28 -14.07 11.76
C ALA A 144 -21.31 -15.46 12.41
N GLU A 145 -21.05 -15.56 13.72
CA GLU A 145 -21.11 -16.83 14.46
C GLU A 145 -22.51 -17.45 14.45
N ALA A 146 -23.56 -16.63 14.56
CA ALA A 146 -24.93 -17.10 14.55
C ALA A 146 -25.39 -17.60 13.17
N PHE A 147 -25.00 -16.94 12.08
CA PHE A 147 -25.62 -17.14 10.77
C PHE A 147 -24.69 -17.67 9.68
N ALA A 148 -23.35 -17.69 9.85
CA ALA A 148 -22.41 -18.07 8.79
C ALA A 148 -22.66 -19.46 8.19
N SER A 149 -23.21 -20.40 8.97
CA SER A 149 -23.57 -21.74 8.49
C SER A 149 -24.94 -21.83 7.80
N GLU A 150 -25.84 -20.88 8.08
CA GLU A 150 -27.21 -20.86 7.57
C GLU A 150 -27.32 -20.12 6.22
N ILE A 151 -26.59 -19.02 6.04
CA ILE A 151 -26.63 -18.22 4.81
C ILE A 151 -26.25 -19.03 3.54
N PRO A 152 -25.19 -19.87 3.53
CA PRO A 152 -24.87 -20.70 2.38
C PRO A 152 -25.99 -21.68 2.05
N ARG A 153 -26.70 -22.22 3.06
CA ARG A 153 -27.83 -23.13 2.85
C ARG A 153 -29.00 -22.43 2.18
N ILE A 154 -29.32 -21.20 2.60
CA ILE A 154 -30.35 -20.36 1.98
C ILE A 154 -29.96 -20.05 0.52
N LEU A 155 -28.68 -19.76 0.25
CA LEU A 155 -28.22 -19.43 -1.10
C LEU A 155 -28.38 -20.57 -2.11
N VAL A 156 -28.12 -21.82 -1.70
CA VAL A 156 -28.17 -23.00 -2.58
C VAL A 156 -29.51 -23.74 -2.55
N ALA A 157 -30.45 -23.31 -1.72
CA ALA A 157 -31.77 -23.91 -1.63
C ALA A 157 -32.61 -23.60 -2.88
N GLY A 158 -33.13 -24.64 -3.53
CA GLY A 158 -33.82 -24.52 -4.82
C GLY A 158 -35.18 -23.82 -4.75
N ASP A 159 -35.81 -23.81 -3.58
CA ASP A 159 -37.12 -23.19 -3.31
C ASP A 159 -37.04 -21.70 -2.96
N THR A 160 -35.84 -21.15 -2.82
CA THR A 160 -35.65 -19.74 -2.50
C THR A 160 -35.84 -18.84 -3.71
N MET A 161 -36.51 -17.70 -3.51
CA MET A 161 -36.71 -16.70 -4.56
C MET A 161 -35.40 -16.03 -4.97
N ASP A 162 -35.33 -15.58 -6.23
CA ASP A 162 -34.13 -14.98 -6.82
C ASP A 162 -33.66 -13.71 -6.10
N SER A 163 -34.58 -12.92 -5.53
CA SER A 163 -34.25 -11.74 -4.72
C SER A 163 -33.57 -12.09 -3.40
N VAL A 164 -33.95 -13.22 -2.80
CA VAL A 164 -33.34 -13.76 -1.58
C VAL A 164 -31.95 -14.30 -1.90
N LYS A 165 -31.78 -15.06 -3.00
CA LYS A 165 -30.47 -15.55 -3.45
C LYS A 165 -29.47 -14.42 -3.68
N GLN A 166 -29.90 -13.34 -4.34
CA GLN A 166 -29.06 -12.14 -4.54
C GLN A 166 -28.57 -11.56 -3.21
N SER A 167 -29.50 -11.37 -2.27
CA SER A 167 -29.20 -10.79 -0.96
C SER A 167 -28.33 -11.74 -0.13
N ALA A 168 -28.58 -13.05 -0.20
CA ALA A 168 -27.82 -14.08 0.52
C ALA A 168 -26.37 -14.18 0.00
N ALA A 169 -26.16 -14.12 -1.32
CA ALA A 169 -24.81 -14.15 -1.89
C ALA A 169 -23.95 -12.95 -1.43
N LEU A 170 -24.53 -11.74 -1.45
CA LEU A 170 -23.81 -10.54 -1.00
C LEU A 170 -23.66 -10.49 0.53
N CYS A 171 -24.63 -11.02 1.28
CA CYS A 171 -24.52 -11.20 2.72
C CYS A 171 -23.38 -12.16 3.07
N LEU A 172 -23.29 -13.30 2.39
CA LEU A 172 -22.21 -14.27 2.59
C LEU A 172 -20.84 -13.66 2.21
N LEU A 173 -20.78 -12.87 1.14
CA LEU A 173 -19.57 -12.13 0.76
C LEU A 173 -19.12 -11.18 1.88
N ARG A 174 -20.05 -10.46 2.51
CA ARG A 174 -19.73 -9.57 3.65
C ARG A 174 -19.22 -10.37 4.84
N LEU A 175 -19.88 -11.47 5.18
CA LEU A 175 -19.47 -12.33 6.28
C LEU A 175 -18.07 -12.90 6.04
N TYR A 176 -17.79 -13.36 4.82
CA TYR A 176 -16.46 -13.84 4.43
C TYR A 176 -15.38 -12.76 4.56
N LYS A 177 -15.66 -11.52 4.15
CA LYS A 177 -14.70 -10.40 4.30
C LYS A 177 -14.45 -10.01 5.76
N THR A 178 -15.43 -10.21 6.64
CA THR A 178 -15.35 -9.77 8.04
C THR A 178 -14.79 -10.86 8.96
N SER A 179 -15.13 -12.12 8.69
CA SER A 179 -14.73 -13.28 9.47
C SER A 179 -14.53 -14.47 8.53
N PRO A 180 -13.40 -14.52 7.81
CA PRO A 180 -13.12 -15.59 6.84
C PRO A 180 -13.07 -16.99 7.47
N ASP A 181 -12.69 -17.06 8.75
CA ASP A 181 -12.53 -18.28 9.54
C ASP A 181 -13.84 -19.02 9.80
N LEU A 182 -14.97 -18.31 9.83
CA LEU A 182 -16.29 -18.90 10.08
C LEU A 182 -16.96 -19.47 8.82
N VAL A 183 -16.50 -19.07 7.64
CA VAL A 183 -17.07 -19.50 6.36
C VAL A 183 -16.27 -20.70 5.84
N LEU A 184 -16.71 -21.89 6.25
CA LEU A 184 -16.11 -23.14 5.80
C LEU A 184 -16.52 -23.45 4.36
N MET A 185 -15.53 -23.78 3.53
CA MET A 185 -15.76 -24.32 2.19
C MET A 185 -16.39 -25.71 2.32
N GLY A 186 -17.34 -26.03 1.45
CA GLY A 186 -18.10 -27.28 1.54
C GLY A 186 -18.98 -27.54 0.33
N GLU A 187 -19.94 -28.44 0.48
CA GLU A 187 -20.82 -28.95 -0.61
C GLU A 187 -21.67 -27.88 -1.32
N TRP A 188 -21.67 -26.64 -0.83
CA TRP A 188 -22.36 -25.52 -1.46
C TRP A 188 -21.53 -24.87 -2.58
N THR A 189 -20.21 -25.08 -2.63
CA THR A 189 -19.29 -24.49 -3.63
C THR A 189 -19.73 -24.79 -5.07
N SER A 190 -19.96 -26.06 -5.41
CA SER A 190 -20.37 -26.49 -6.75
C SER A 190 -21.74 -25.91 -7.16
N ARG A 191 -22.68 -25.82 -6.21
CA ARG A 191 -24.01 -25.22 -6.43
C ARG A 191 -23.93 -23.72 -6.61
N VAL A 192 -23.05 -23.03 -5.88
CA VAL A 192 -22.80 -21.59 -6.09
C VAL A 192 -22.20 -21.33 -7.46
N VAL A 193 -21.28 -22.16 -7.94
CA VAL A 193 -20.78 -22.06 -9.33
C VAL A 193 -21.91 -22.26 -10.34
N HIS A 194 -22.83 -23.19 -10.08
CA HIS A 194 -23.99 -23.41 -10.94
C HIS A 194 -24.94 -22.19 -11.03
N LEU A 195 -24.94 -21.29 -10.03
CA LEU A 195 -25.72 -20.03 -10.10
C LEU A 195 -25.27 -19.11 -11.24
N LEU A 196 -24.07 -19.31 -11.81
CA LEU A 196 -23.65 -18.61 -13.04
C LEU A 196 -24.54 -18.96 -14.25
N ASN A 197 -25.22 -20.10 -14.18
CA ASN A 197 -26.15 -20.56 -15.21
C ASN A 197 -27.60 -20.15 -14.99
N ASP A 198 -27.90 -19.39 -13.93
CA ASP A 198 -29.26 -18.94 -13.65
C ASP A 198 -29.84 -18.09 -14.80
N GLN A 199 -31.18 -18.09 -14.91
CA GLN A 199 -31.91 -17.26 -15.87
C GLN A 199 -31.95 -15.80 -15.42
N HIS A 200 -32.01 -15.55 -14.11
CA HIS A 200 -32.07 -14.21 -13.55
C HIS A 200 -30.67 -13.60 -13.45
N MET A 201 -30.37 -12.62 -14.33
CA MET A 201 -29.04 -11.99 -14.41
C MET A 201 -28.61 -11.30 -13.09
N GLY A 202 -29.55 -10.85 -12.27
CA GLY A 202 -29.25 -10.33 -10.93
C GLY A 202 -28.62 -11.38 -10.01
N VAL A 203 -29.08 -12.65 -10.07
CA VAL A 203 -28.52 -13.75 -9.26
C VAL A 203 -27.09 -14.02 -9.71
N VAL A 204 -26.87 -14.09 -11.03
CA VAL A 204 -25.54 -14.23 -11.64
C VAL A 204 -24.61 -13.10 -11.19
N THR A 205 -25.09 -11.84 -11.20
CA THR A 205 -24.32 -10.65 -10.79
C THR A 205 -23.87 -10.73 -9.33
N ALA A 206 -24.75 -11.20 -8.44
CA ALA A 206 -24.44 -11.37 -7.03
C ALA A 206 -23.49 -12.55 -6.80
N ALA A 207 -23.75 -13.69 -7.45
CA ALA A 207 -22.93 -14.90 -7.37
C ALA A 207 -21.50 -14.67 -7.86
N ILE A 208 -21.30 -13.96 -8.98
CA ILE A 208 -19.95 -13.63 -9.47
C ILE A 208 -19.18 -12.82 -8.42
N SER A 209 -19.83 -11.83 -7.79
CA SER A 209 -19.17 -10.99 -6.77
C SER A 209 -18.66 -11.81 -5.58
N LEU A 210 -19.43 -12.83 -5.20
CA LEU A 210 -19.04 -13.80 -4.18
C LEU A 210 -17.88 -14.67 -4.68
N ILE A 211 -18.04 -15.30 -5.85
CA ILE A 211 -17.05 -16.22 -6.43
C ILE A 211 -15.71 -15.51 -6.65
N THR A 212 -15.68 -14.30 -7.21
CA THR A 212 -14.46 -13.51 -7.40
C THR A 212 -13.69 -13.27 -6.10
N CYS A 213 -14.40 -13.10 -4.98
CA CYS A 213 -13.75 -12.90 -3.68
C CYS A 213 -13.22 -14.23 -3.09
N LEU A 214 -13.95 -15.32 -3.29
CA LEU A 214 -13.55 -16.65 -2.81
C LEU A 214 -12.40 -17.23 -3.64
N SER A 215 -12.41 -17.02 -4.96
CA SER A 215 -11.40 -17.53 -5.89
C SER A 215 -10.01 -16.94 -5.65
N GLN A 216 -9.90 -15.76 -5.03
CA GLN A 216 -8.60 -15.16 -4.70
C GLN A 216 -7.80 -15.97 -3.68
N LYS A 217 -8.48 -16.66 -2.74
CA LYS A 217 -7.81 -17.54 -1.75
C LYS A 217 -7.91 -19.01 -2.11
N ASN A 218 -8.97 -19.41 -2.83
CA ASN A 218 -9.25 -20.79 -3.19
C ASN A 218 -9.49 -20.93 -4.71
N PRO A 219 -8.45 -20.76 -5.57
CA PRO A 219 -8.64 -20.80 -7.02
C PRO A 219 -9.15 -22.15 -7.53
N ASP A 220 -8.59 -23.26 -7.02
CA ASP A 220 -8.82 -24.61 -7.52
C ASP A 220 -10.29 -25.06 -7.40
N GLU A 221 -10.94 -24.71 -6.28
CA GLU A 221 -12.33 -25.11 -5.99
C GLU A 221 -13.35 -24.46 -6.93
N PHE A 222 -13.02 -23.26 -7.43
CA PHE A 222 -13.87 -22.49 -8.33
C PHE A 222 -13.41 -22.55 -9.80
N LYS A 223 -12.40 -23.36 -10.18
CA LYS A 223 -11.86 -23.43 -11.56
C LYS A 223 -12.94 -23.69 -12.63
N THR A 224 -13.97 -24.45 -12.30
CA THR A 224 -15.12 -24.72 -13.19
C THR A 224 -15.92 -23.47 -13.58
N CYS A 225 -15.80 -22.38 -12.81
CA CYS A 225 -16.48 -21.12 -13.10
C CYS A 225 -15.96 -20.44 -14.38
N VAL A 226 -14.71 -20.67 -14.77
CA VAL A 226 -14.08 -20.02 -15.94
C VAL A 226 -14.81 -20.36 -17.22
N SER A 227 -15.07 -21.64 -17.48
CA SER A 227 -15.78 -22.10 -18.68
C SER A 227 -17.20 -21.52 -18.77
N LEU A 228 -17.90 -21.49 -17.63
CA LEU A 228 -19.25 -20.91 -17.54
C LEU A 228 -19.24 -19.40 -17.74
N ALA A 229 -18.27 -18.69 -17.16
CA ALA A 229 -18.12 -17.26 -17.28
C ALA A 229 -17.86 -16.85 -18.73
N VAL A 230 -16.96 -17.55 -19.43
CA VAL A 230 -16.67 -17.31 -20.86
C VAL A 230 -17.90 -17.56 -21.72
N SER A 231 -18.62 -18.67 -21.52
CA SER A 231 -19.84 -18.98 -22.27
C SER A 231 -20.95 -17.95 -22.03
N ARG A 232 -21.08 -17.46 -20.79
CA ARG A 232 -22.06 -16.42 -20.45
C ARG A 232 -21.68 -15.08 -21.06
N LEU A 233 -20.41 -14.69 -20.97
CA LEU A 233 -19.91 -13.45 -21.57
C LEU A 233 -20.12 -13.46 -23.09
N SER A 234 -19.78 -14.56 -23.77
CA SER A 234 -19.96 -14.69 -25.22
C SER A 234 -21.43 -14.53 -25.63
N ARG A 235 -22.36 -15.12 -24.87
CA ARG A 235 -23.80 -14.96 -25.10
C ARG A 235 -24.28 -13.52 -24.89
N ILE A 236 -23.78 -12.84 -23.86
CA ILE A 236 -24.14 -11.45 -23.57
C ILE A 236 -23.63 -10.52 -24.67
N VAL A 237 -22.36 -10.65 -25.08
CA VAL A 237 -21.80 -9.76 -26.11
C VAL A 237 -22.40 -10.04 -27.49
N SER A 238 -22.84 -11.26 -27.79
CA SER A 238 -23.48 -11.57 -29.08
C SER A 238 -24.99 -11.29 -29.09
N SER A 239 -25.60 -11.05 -27.94
CA SER A 239 -27.05 -10.82 -27.84
C SER A 239 -27.53 -9.58 -28.60
N ALA A 240 -28.73 -9.67 -29.15
CA ALA A 240 -29.41 -8.53 -29.75
C ALA A 240 -30.03 -7.65 -28.66
N SER A 241 -30.32 -6.38 -28.99
CA SER A 241 -30.93 -5.44 -28.03
C SER A 241 -32.34 -5.86 -27.55
N THR A 242 -32.95 -6.86 -28.17
CA THR A 242 -34.27 -7.41 -27.82
C THR A 242 -34.22 -8.49 -26.74
N ASP A 243 -33.08 -9.14 -26.53
CA ASP A 243 -33.00 -10.39 -25.75
C ASP A 243 -32.92 -10.15 -24.24
N LEU A 244 -32.34 -9.01 -23.83
CA LEU A 244 -32.05 -8.67 -22.44
C LEU A 244 -32.70 -7.34 -22.04
N GLN A 245 -34.00 -7.18 -22.25
CA GLN A 245 -34.70 -5.89 -22.12
C GLN A 245 -34.50 -5.23 -20.73
N ASP A 246 -34.67 -6.00 -19.66
CA ASP A 246 -34.56 -5.48 -18.28
C ASP A 246 -33.11 -5.12 -17.88
N TYR A 247 -32.12 -5.73 -18.54
CA TYR A 247 -30.69 -5.59 -18.23
C TYR A 247 -29.92 -4.83 -19.30
N THR A 248 -30.60 -4.29 -20.31
CA THR A 248 -30.00 -3.45 -21.34
C THR A 248 -29.98 -2.01 -20.87
N TYR A 249 -28.78 -1.47 -20.68
CA TYR A 249 -28.59 -0.08 -20.26
C TYR A 249 -28.12 0.75 -21.45
N TYR A 250 -28.96 1.67 -21.93
CA TYR A 250 -28.63 2.58 -23.04
C TYR A 250 -28.06 1.84 -24.26
N PHE A 251 -28.74 0.80 -24.75
CA PHE A 251 -28.33 -0.06 -25.88
C PHE A 251 -27.06 -0.91 -25.64
N VAL A 252 -26.55 -0.97 -24.41
CA VAL A 252 -25.45 -1.85 -24.01
C VAL A 252 -26.02 -3.03 -23.20
N PRO A 253 -25.82 -4.29 -23.63
CA PRO A 253 -26.35 -5.45 -22.92
C PRO A 253 -25.55 -5.71 -21.65
N ALA A 254 -26.22 -5.69 -20.49
CA ALA A 254 -25.69 -6.06 -19.18
C ALA A 254 -24.24 -5.60 -18.90
N PRO A 255 -23.95 -4.28 -18.91
CA PRO A 255 -22.59 -3.76 -18.82
C PRO A 255 -21.89 -4.15 -17.51
N TRP A 256 -22.55 -3.98 -16.36
CA TRP A 256 -21.95 -4.31 -15.06
C TRP A 256 -21.69 -5.81 -14.88
N LEU A 257 -22.55 -6.66 -15.45
CA LEU A 257 -22.34 -8.10 -15.43
C LEU A 257 -21.14 -8.49 -16.30
N SER A 258 -21.01 -7.88 -17.48
CA SER A 258 -19.86 -8.10 -18.37
C SER A 258 -18.55 -7.70 -17.69
N CYS A 259 -18.49 -6.53 -17.04
CA CYS A 259 -17.31 -6.12 -16.27
C CYS A 259 -16.99 -7.11 -15.14
N LYS A 260 -18.00 -7.58 -14.39
CA LYS A 260 -17.76 -8.56 -13.31
C LYS A 260 -17.28 -9.91 -13.82
N LEU A 261 -17.79 -10.37 -14.96
CA LEU A 261 -17.31 -11.60 -15.61
C LEU A 261 -15.85 -11.46 -16.05
N LEU A 262 -15.49 -10.36 -16.70
CA LEU A 262 -14.11 -10.07 -17.09
C LEU A 262 -13.17 -9.98 -15.88
N ARG A 263 -13.62 -9.34 -14.80
CA ARG A 263 -12.85 -9.26 -13.54
C ARG A 263 -12.69 -10.62 -12.85
N LEU A 264 -13.70 -11.49 -12.92
CA LEU A 264 -13.58 -12.87 -12.44
C LEU A 264 -12.52 -13.64 -13.23
N LEU A 265 -12.49 -13.48 -14.56
CA LEU A 265 -11.49 -14.13 -15.41
C LEU A 265 -10.06 -13.68 -15.06
N GLN A 266 -9.86 -12.42 -14.66
CA GLN A 266 -8.56 -11.92 -14.18
C GLN A 266 -8.08 -12.57 -12.86
N CYS A 267 -8.91 -13.37 -12.17
CA CYS A 267 -8.46 -14.14 -11.00
C CYS A 267 -7.80 -15.47 -11.38
N TYR A 268 -7.81 -15.83 -12.66
CA TYR A 268 -7.33 -17.09 -13.18
C TYR A 268 -6.31 -16.86 -14.31
N PRO A 269 -5.42 -17.84 -14.57
CA PRO A 269 -4.62 -17.83 -15.78
C PRO A 269 -5.49 -18.05 -17.03
N PRO A 270 -4.94 -17.86 -18.24
CA PRO A 270 -5.61 -18.20 -19.49
C PRO A 270 -6.20 -19.62 -19.46
N PRO A 271 -7.42 -19.84 -20.00
CA PRO A 271 -8.05 -21.15 -19.99
C PRO A 271 -7.17 -22.22 -20.66
N GLU A 272 -6.98 -23.36 -19.98
CA GLU A 272 -6.20 -24.50 -20.49
C GLU A 272 -6.89 -25.19 -21.69
N ASP A 273 -8.22 -25.21 -21.71
CA ASP A 273 -9.00 -25.76 -22.82
C ASP A 273 -8.98 -24.81 -24.02
N GLY A 274 -8.40 -25.28 -25.13
CA GLY A 274 -8.30 -24.54 -26.38
C GLY A 274 -9.65 -24.05 -26.93
N ALA A 275 -10.74 -24.80 -26.71
CA ALA A 275 -12.07 -24.37 -27.16
C ALA A 275 -12.61 -23.20 -26.33
N VAL A 276 -12.36 -23.20 -25.01
CA VAL A 276 -12.74 -22.10 -24.12
C VAL A 276 -11.86 -20.87 -24.38
N LYS A 277 -10.56 -21.08 -24.59
CA LYS A 277 -9.62 -20.01 -24.97
C LYS A 277 -10.03 -19.35 -26.30
N GLY A 278 -10.32 -20.14 -27.33
CA GLY A 278 -10.78 -19.61 -28.63
C GLY A 278 -12.04 -18.77 -28.52
N ARG A 279 -13.05 -19.25 -27.77
CA ARG A 279 -14.28 -18.50 -27.53
C ARG A 279 -14.05 -17.19 -26.76
N LEU A 280 -13.12 -17.19 -25.80
CA LEU A 280 -12.75 -15.98 -25.07
C LEU A 280 -12.09 -14.96 -26.00
N VAL A 281 -11.16 -15.40 -26.85
CA VAL A 281 -10.50 -14.53 -27.84
C VAL A 281 -11.52 -13.91 -28.80
N GLU A 282 -12.40 -14.71 -29.41
CA GLU A 282 -13.48 -14.22 -30.28
C GLU A 282 -14.39 -13.20 -29.55
N CYS A 283 -14.69 -13.46 -28.28
CA CYS A 283 -15.47 -12.55 -27.44
C CYS A 283 -14.76 -11.21 -27.22
N LEU A 284 -13.45 -11.23 -26.94
CA LEU A 284 -12.64 -10.03 -26.77
C LEU A 284 -12.50 -9.24 -28.08
N GLU A 285 -12.30 -9.92 -29.20
CA GLU A 285 -12.29 -9.30 -30.53
C GLU A 285 -13.63 -8.62 -30.84
N THR A 286 -14.75 -9.26 -30.49
CA THR A 286 -16.08 -8.69 -30.66
C THR A 286 -16.26 -7.42 -29.81
N ILE A 287 -15.75 -7.41 -28.57
CA ILE A 287 -15.78 -6.21 -27.70
C ILE A 287 -14.96 -5.06 -28.33
N LEU A 288 -13.76 -5.36 -28.83
CA LEU A 288 -12.90 -4.39 -29.53
C LEU A 288 -13.57 -3.86 -30.81
N ASN A 289 -14.20 -4.71 -31.60
CA ASN A 289 -14.93 -4.30 -32.81
C ASN A 289 -16.08 -3.34 -32.46
N LYS A 290 -16.86 -3.65 -31.42
CA LYS A 290 -17.96 -2.80 -30.94
C LYS A 290 -17.49 -1.45 -30.39
N ALA A 291 -16.24 -1.35 -29.92
CA ALA A 291 -15.65 -0.08 -29.52
C ALA A 291 -15.50 0.86 -30.72
N GLN A 292 -15.07 0.33 -31.86
CA GLN A 292 -14.83 1.05 -33.11
C GLN A 292 -16.11 1.38 -33.88
N GLU A 293 -17.19 0.62 -33.66
CA GLU A 293 -18.50 0.92 -34.23
C GLU A 293 -19.01 2.31 -33.81
N PRO A 294 -19.69 3.03 -34.73
CA PRO A 294 -20.26 4.33 -34.41
C PRO A 294 -21.30 4.20 -33.27
N PRO A 295 -21.35 5.18 -32.35
CA PRO A 295 -22.21 5.08 -31.18
C PRO A 295 -23.69 5.03 -31.58
N LYS A 296 -24.42 4.06 -31.04
CA LYS A 296 -25.87 3.92 -31.27
C LYS A 296 -26.67 5.05 -30.61
N SER A 297 -26.08 5.73 -29.63
CA SER A 297 -26.67 6.89 -28.96
C SER A 297 -25.60 7.94 -28.66
N LYS A 298 -25.97 9.21 -28.81
CA LYS A 298 -25.11 10.36 -28.45
C LYS A 298 -25.08 10.65 -26.95
N LYS A 299 -25.88 9.95 -26.14
CA LYS A 299 -25.93 10.15 -24.69
C LYS A 299 -24.66 9.61 -24.05
N VAL A 300 -24.03 10.40 -23.17
CA VAL A 300 -22.77 10.02 -22.49
C VAL A 300 -22.87 8.70 -21.73
N GLN A 301 -24.06 8.35 -21.21
CA GLN A 301 -24.28 7.09 -20.50
C GLN A 301 -24.04 5.86 -21.39
N HIS A 302 -24.34 5.94 -22.69
CA HIS A 302 -24.05 4.88 -23.65
C HIS A 302 -22.54 4.69 -23.83
N SER A 303 -21.82 5.80 -24.06
CA SER A 303 -20.36 5.80 -24.21
C SER A 303 -19.67 5.23 -22.97
N ASN A 304 -20.04 5.73 -21.77
CA ASN A 304 -19.44 5.28 -20.51
C ASN A 304 -19.69 3.79 -20.24
N ALA A 305 -20.91 3.30 -20.46
CA ALA A 305 -21.22 1.88 -20.26
C ALA A 305 -20.48 0.98 -21.25
N LYS A 306 -20.36 1.40 -22.52
CA LYS A 306 -19.60 0.68 -23.54
C LYS A 306 -18.10 0.64 -23.19
N ASN A 307 -17.54 1.80 -22.81
CA ASN A 307 -16.12 1.93 -22.49
C ASN A 307 -15.76 1.21 -21.19
N ALA A 308 -16.66 1.11 -20.21
CA ALA A 308 -16.42 0.32 -18.99
C ALA A 308 -16.15 -1.16 -19.29
N ILE A 309 -16.91 -1.76 -20.22
CA ILE A 309 -16.67 -3.14 -20.67
C ILE A 309 -15.33 -3.24 -21.41
N LEU A 310 -15.04 -2.25 -22.27
CA LEU A 310 -13.81 -2.20 -23.04
C LEU A 310 -12.55 -2.11 -22.16
N PHE A 311 -12.54 -1.22 -21.16
CA PHE A 311 -11.40 -1.07 -20.25
C PHE A 311 -11.17 -2.33 -19.41
N GLU A 312 -12.23 -2.99 -18.97
CA GLU A 312 -12.10 -4.25 -18.24
C GLU A 312 -11.61 -5.40 -19.15
N ALA A 313 -12.02 -5.40 -20.42
CA ALA A 313 -11.54 -6.35 -21.42
C ALA A 313 -10.06 -6.11 -21.76
N ILE A 314 -9.65 -4.85 -21.92
CA ILE A 314 -8.24 -4.46 -22.09
C ILE A 314 -7.41 -4.87 -20.87
N SER A 315 -7.94 -4.67 -19.66
CA SER A 315 -7.27 -5.10 -18.43
C SER A 315 -7.07 -6.62 -18.38
N LEU A 316 -8.05 -7.40 -18.85
CA LEU A 316 -7.92 -8.86 -18.99
C LEU A 316 -6.88 -9.24 -20.05
N ILE A 317 -6.87 -8.57 -21.20
CA ILE A 317 -5.88 -8.80 -22.27
C ILE A 317 -4.46 -8.54 -21.76
N ILE A 318 -4.26 -7.43 -21.03
CA ILE A 318 -2.96 -7.09 -20.40
C ILE A 318 -2.58 -8.13 -19.36
N HIS A 319 -3.52 -8.57 -18.52
CA HIS A 319 -3.24 -9.53 -17.46
C HIS A 319 -2.79 -10.90 -17.99
N TYR A 320 -3.37 -11.36 -19.11
CA TYR A 320 -3.02 -12.65 -19.70
C TYR A 320 -1.72 -12.62 -20.51
N ASP A 321 -1.37 -11.47 -21.09
CA ASP A 321 -0.15 -11.22 -21.88
C ASP A 321 0.21 -12.32 -22.90
N SER A 322 -0.79 -13.03 -23.44
CA SER A 322 -0.58 -14.24 -24.23
C SER A 322 -0.82 -14.08 -25.74
N GLU A 323 -1.61 -13.08 -26.14
CA GLU A 323 -2.07 -12.88 -27.53
C GLU A 323 -1.62 -11.50 -28.05
N PRO A 324 -0.49 -11.42 -28.76
CA PRO A 324 0.08 -10.15 -29.23
C PRO A 324 -0.87 -9.32 -30.10
N ASN A 325 -1.70 -9.98 -30.93
CA ASN A 325 -2.68 -9.29 -31.78
C ASN A 325 -3.69 -8.48 -30.95
N LEU A 326 -4.19 -9.05 -29.85
CA LEU A 326 -5.14 -8.36 -28.97
C LEU A 326 -4.48 -7.19 -28.24
N LEU A 327 -3.22 -7.36 -27.81
CA LEU A 327 -2.45 -6.30 -27.14
C LEU A 327 -2.22 -5.10 -28.07
N VAL A 328 -1.82 -5.34 -29.32
CA VAL A 328 -1.61 -4.26 -30.31
C VAL A 328 -2.93 -3.55 -30.62
N ARG A 329 -4.03 -4.30 -30.80
CA ARG A 329 -5.36 -3.70 -31.01
C ARG A 329 -5.83 -2.88 -29.80
N ALA A 330 -5.59 -3.36 -28.58
CA ALA A 330 -5.87 -2.63 -27.36
C ALA A 330 -5.05 -1.33 -27.29
N CYS A 331 -3.74 -1.39 -27.56
CA CYS A 331 -2.86 -0.22 -27.59
C CYS A 331 -3.37 0.86 -28.56
N ASN A 332 -3.66 0.47 -29.79
CA ASN A 332 -4.19 1.39 -30.81
C ASN A 332 -5.53 2.01 -30.39
N GLN A 333 -6.40 1.24 -29.75
CA GLN A 333 -7.68 1.74 -29.24
C GLN A 333 -7.49 2.74 -28.09
N LEU A 334 -6.56 2.49 -27.17
CA LEU A 334 -6.19 3.44 -26.13
C LEU A 334 -5.55 4.71 -26.73
N GLY A 335 -4.75 4.57 -27.78
CA GLY A 335 -4.10 5.70 -28.46
C GLY A 335 -5.11 6.68 -29.04
N GLN A 336 -6.22 6.17 -29.58
CA GLN A 336 -7.35 7.00 -30.02
C GLN A 336 -8.02 7.73 -28.84
N PHE A 337 -8.12 7.10 -27.66
CA PHE A 337 -8.72 7.74 -26.48
C PHE A 337 -7.87 8.88 -25.92
N LEU A 338 -6.54 8.88 -26.11
CA LEU A 338 -5.67 10.00 -25.71
C LEU A 338 -6.02 11.31 -26.42
N GLN A 339 -6.54 11.23 -27.64
CA GLN A 339 -6.96 12.39 -28.42
C GLN A 339 -8.45 12.74 -28.22
N HIS A 340 -9.16 11.98 -27.39
CA HIS A 340 -10.59 12.18 -27.19
C HIS A 340 -10.88 13.44 -26.37
N ARG A 341 -12.01 14.09 -26.64
CA ARG A 341 -12.41 15.35 -25.95
C ARG A 341 -12.71 15.17 -24.46
N GLU A 342 -13.00 13.95 -24.02
CA GLU A 342 -13.36 13.65 -22.63
C GLU A 342 -12.11 13.39 -21.78
N THR A 343 -11.91 14.20 -20.74
CA THR A 343 -10.80 14.05 -19.78
C THR A 343 -10.79 12.68 -19.10
N ASN A 344 -11.96 12.13 -18.75
CA ASN A 344 -12.06 10.84 -18.09
C ASN A 344 -11.50 9.69 -18.96
N LEU A 345 -11.74 9.72 -20.28
CA LEU A 345 -11.21 8.70 -21.19
C LEU A 345 -9.70 8.86 -21.39
N ARG A 346 -9.21 10.10 -21.49
CA ARG A 346 -7.76 10.37 -21.56
C ARG A 346 -7.05 9.86 -20.30
N TYR A 347 -7.61 10.12 -19.12
CA TYR A 347 -7.09 9.61 -17.85
C TYR A 347 -7.00 8.08 -17.82
N LEU A 348 -8.12 7.38 -18.09
CA LEU A 348 -8.17 5.91 -18.06
C LEU A 348 -7.29 5.27 -19.14
N ALA A 349 -7.15 5.93 -20.30
CA ALA A 349 -6.27 5.47 -21.36
C ALA A 349 -4.80 5.53 -20.95
N LEU A 350 -4.35 6.64 -20.33
CA LEU A 350 -2.99 6.75 -19.80
C LEU A 350 -2.72 5.70 -18.71
N GLU A 351 -3.67 5.49 -17.81
CA GLU A 351 -3.55 4.47 -16.76
C GLU A 351 -3.43 3.05 -17.34
N SER A 352 -4.29 2.70 -18.30
CA SER A 352 -4.27 1.36 -18.92
C SER A 352 -3.02 1.15 -19.78
N MET A 353 -2.57 2.18 -20.50
CA MET A 353 -1.32 2.13 -21.27
C MET A 353 -0.10 1.96 -20.38
N CYS A 354 -0.12 2.51 -19.15
CA CYS A 354 1.01 2.37 -18.23
C CYS A 354 1.25 0.91 -17.86
N THR A 355 0.18 0.14 -17.63
CA THR A 355 0.28 -1.31 -17.38
C THR A 355 0.70 -2.07 -18.64
N LEU A 356 0.20 -1.66 -19.82
CA LEU A 356 0.55 -2.26 -21.10
C LEU A 356 2.02 -2.00 -21.48
N ALA A 357 2.61 -0.87 -21.07
CA ALA A 357 4.02 -0.55 -21.32
C ALA A 357 5.02 -1.51 -20.66
N SER A 358 4.60 -2.24 -19.61
CA SER A 358 5.42 -3.26 -18.94
C SER A 358 5.44 -4.60 -19.66
N SER A 359 4.57 -4.84 -20.66
CA SER A 359 4.53 -6.07 -21.45
C SER A 359 5.52 -6.00 -22.61
N GLU A 360 6.32 -7.05 -22.79
CA GLU A 360 7.35 -7.12 -23.84
C GLU A 360 6.74 -7.10 -25.26
N PHE A 361 5.60 -7.77 -25.47
CA PHE A 361 4.97 -7.89 -26.79
C PHE A 361 4.35 -6.59 -27.29
N SER A 362 4.03 -5.68 -26.39
CA SER A 362 3.26 -4.47 -26.71
C SER A 362 4.05 -3.17 -26.52
N HIS A 363 5.24 -3.26 -25.93
CA HIS A 363 6.12 -2.13 -25.64
C HIS A 363 6.40 -1.26 -26.88
N GLU A 364 6.71 -1.87 -28.04
CA GLU A 364 6.92 -1.14 -29.29
C GLU A 364 5.66 -0.44 -29.80
N ALA A 365 4.47 -1.03 -29.61
CA ALA A 365 3.22 -0.41 -29.99
C ALA A 365 2.94 0.84 -29.13
N VAL A 366 3.24 0.81 -27.83
CA VAL A 366 3.09 1.98 -26.94
C VAL A 366 3.98 3.13 -27.38
N LYS A 367 5.23 2.85 -27.79
CA LYS A 367 6.18 3.87 -28.23
C LYS A 367 5.69 4.68 -29.43
N THR A 368 4.88 4.09 -30.30
CA THR A 368 4.29 4.83 -31.44
C THR A 368 3.42 6.02 -31.00
N HIS A 369 2.95 6.03 -29.76
CA HIS A 369 2.13 7.09 -29.18
C HIS A 369 2.92 8.03 -28.25
N ILE A 370 4.26 8.01 -28.24
CA ILE A 370 5.07 8.88 -27.37
C ILE A 370 4.75 10.37 -27.58
N GLU A 371 4.60 10.82 -28.83
CA GLU A 371 4.32 12.22 -29.16
C GLU A 371 2.95 12.68 -28.65
N THR A 372 1.93 11.81 -28.72
CA THR A 372 0.59 12.13 -28.21
C THR A 372 0.58 12.19 -26.68
N VAL A 373 1.37 11.36 -26.01
CA VAL A 373 1.54 11.41 -24.54
C VAL A 373 2.31 12.66 -24.11
N ILE A 374 3.39 13.04 -24.81
CA ILE A 374 4.10 14.30 -24.55
C ILE A 374 3.16 15.50 -24.73
N ASN A 375 2.35 15.50 -25.78
CA ASN A 375 1.36 16.55 -26.01
C ASN A 375 0.30 16.58 -24.89
N ALA A 376 -0.14 15.43 -24.39
CA ALA A 376 -1.04 15.34 -23.24
C ALA A 376 -0.40 15.93 -21.97
N LEU A 377 0.88 15.64 -21.69
CA LEU A 377 1.60 16.21 -20.56
C LEU A 377 1.64 17.75 -20.61
N LYS A 378 1.87 18.33 -21.79
CA LYS A 378 1.98 19.79 -21.99
C LYS A 378 0.65 20.52 -22.00
N THR A 379 -0.35 19.97 -22.69
CA THR A 379 -1.59 20.72 -23.02
C THR A 379 -2.73 20.49 -22.05
N GLU A 380 -2.72 19.39 -21.30
CA GLU A 380 -3.80 19.09 -20.36
C GLU A 380 -3.85 20.11 -19.24
N ARG A 381 -5.05 20.40 -18.72
CA ARG A 381 -5.22 21.31 -17.57
C ARG A 381 -5.27 20.56 -16.25
N ASP A 382 -5.65 19.29 -16.28
CA ASP A 382 -5.84 18.48 -15.09
C ASP A 382 -4.51 17.87 -14.63
N VAL A 383 -4.17 18.14 -13.37
CA VAL A 383 -2.93 17.68 -12.73
C VAL A 383 -2.84 16.15 -12.68
N SER A 384 -3.95 15.46 -12.42
CA SER A 384 -3.94 13.99 -12.33
C SER A 384 -3.66 13.34 -13.68
N VAL A 385 -4.18 13.92 -14.78
CA VAL A 385 -3.89 13.45 -16.14
C VAL A 385 -2.41 13.66 -16.48
N ARG A 386 -1.85 14.83 -16.14
CA ARG A 386 -0.41 15.09 -16.33
C ARG A 386 0.47 14.13 -15.52
N GLN A 387 0.09 13.80 -14.29
CA GLN A 387 0.80 12.80 -13.49
C GLN A 387 0.79 11.43 -14.16
N ARG A 388 -0.37 10.97 -14.67
CA ARG A 388 -0.47 9.71 -15.41
C ARG A 388 0.31 9.72 -16.72
N ALA A 389 0.37 10.85 -17.41
CA ALA A 389 1.21 11.00 -18.61
C ALA A 389 2.71 10.87 -18.26
N ALA A 390 3.16 11.48 -17.15
CA ALA A 390 4.54 11.34 -16.67
C ALA A 390 4.85 9.91 -16.20
N ASP A 391 3.91 9.22 -15.55
CA ASP A 391 4.02 7.79 -15.22
C ASP A 391 4.21 6.92 -16.46
N LEU A 392 3.39 7.16 -17.50
CA LEU A 392 3.45 6.42 -18.74
C LEU A 392 4.76 6.68 -19.50
N LEU A 393 5.23 7.95 -19.55
CA LEU A 393 6.54 8.28 -20.12
C LEU A 393 7.68 7.58 -19.36
N TYR A 394 7.61 7.51 -18.04
CA TYR A 394 8.58 6.78 -17.23
C TYR A 394 8.55 5.27 -17.53
N ALA A 395 7.37 4.68 -17.67
CA ALA A 395 7.19 3.25 -17.93
C ALA A 395 7.62 2.83 -19.35
N MET A 396 7.37 3.65 -20.37
CA MET A 396 7.77 3.36 -21.76
C MET A 396 9.22 3.74 -22.09
N CYS A 397 9.95 4.32 -21.13
CA CYS A 397 11.29 4.83 -21.37
C CYS A 397 12.29 3.69 -21.57
N ASP A 398 13.09 3.79 -22.62
CA ASP A 398 14.17 2.88 -22.98
C ASP A 398 15.43 3.66 -23.40
N ARG A 399 16.47 2.95 -23.86
CA ARG A 399 17.72 3.59 -24.31
C ARG A 399 17.56 4.44 -25.57
N SER A 400 16.55 4.20 -26.39
CA SER A 400 16.34 4.93 -27.65
C SER A 400 15.67 6.29 -27.44
N ASN A 401 14.72 6.36 -26.49
CA ASN A 401 13.87 7.53 -26.27
C ASN A 401 14.23 8.33 -25.01
N ALA A 402 15.12 7.83 -24.13
CA ALA A 402 15.46 8.47 -22.86
C ALA A 402 15.84 9.95 -22.99
N LYS A 403 16.67 10.32 -23.98
CA LYS A 403 17.08 11.72 -24.18
C LYS A 403 15.89 12.64 -24.46
N GLN A 404 14.94 12.19 -25.29
CA GLN A 404 13.73 12.94 -25.62
C GLN A 404 12.81 13.07 -24.41
N ILE A 405 12.55 11.95 -23.71
CA ILE A 405 11.65 11.93 -22.55
C ILE A 405 12.18 12.82 -21.43
N VAL A 406 13.47 12.70 -21.09
CA VAL A 406 14.09 13.51 -20.04
C VAL A 406 14.06 15.00 -20.39
N ALA A 407 14.35 15.37 -21.64
CA ALA A 407 14.27 16.77 -22.07
C ALA A 407 12.87 17.35 -21.90
N GLU A 408 11.83 16.58 -22.24
CA GLU A 408 10.44 17.01 -22.10
C GLU A 408 9.96 17.03 -20.64
N MET A 409 10.41 16.08 -19.81
CA MET A 409 10.14 16.10 -18.37
C MET A 409 10.79 17.31 -17.69
N LEU A 410 12.02 17.68 -18.08
CA LEU A 410 12.70 18.88 -17.58
C LEU A 410 11.97 20.16 -18.02
N SER A 411 11.55 20.24 -19.27
CA SER A 411 10.74 21.37 -19.79
C SER A 411 9.43 21.53 -19.02
N TYR A 412 8.73 20.43 -18.74
CA TYR A 412 7.52 20.46 -17.93
C TYR A 412 7.81 20.85 -16.46
N LEU A 413 8.94 20.41 -15.89
CA LEU A 413 9.33 20.70 -14.51
C LEU A 413 9.42 22.20 -14.20
N GLU A 414 9.78 23.03 -15.19
CA GLU A 414 9.84 24.50 -15.02
C GLU A 414 8.48 25.11 -14.68
N THR A 415 7.40 24.56 -15.26
CA THR A 415 6.02 25.06 -15.10
C THR A 415 5.15 24.19 -14.20
N ALA A 416 5.66 23.04 -13.75
CA ALA A 416 4.92 22.07 -12.95
C ALA A 416 4.59 22.59 -11.54
N ASP A 417 3.45 22.13 -11.01
CA ASP A 417 3.01 22.39 -9.64
C ASP A 417 3.94 21.74 -8.60
N TYR A 418 4.11 22.41 -7.45
CA TYR A 418 5.04 22.01 -6.39
C TYR A 418 4.80 20.59 -5.85
N SER A 419 3.56 20.10 -5.84
CA SER A 419 3.22 18.76 -5.35
C SER A 419 3.78 17.62 -6.21
N ILE A 420 4.02 17.87 -7.50
CA ILE A 420 4.46 16.85 -8.47
C ILE A 420 5.98 16.86 -8.65
N ARG A 421 6.62 18.02 -8.41
CA ARG A 421 8.04 18.25 -8.69
C ARG A 421 8.93 17.20 -8.04
N GLU A 422 8.71 16.86 -6.78
CA GLU A 422 9.56 15.91 -6.05
C GLU A 422 9.52 14.50 -6.67
N GLU A 423 8.35 14.02 -7.06
CA GLU A 423 8.23 12.70 -7.71
C GLU A 423 8.84 12.72 -9.12
N MET A 424 8.64 13.81 -9.86
CA MET A 424 9.19 13.96 -11.20
C MET A 424 10.71 14.08 -11.21
N VAL A 425 11.28 14.83 -10.26
CA VAL A 425 12.73 14.91 -10.04
C VAL A 425 13.31 13.52 -9.80
N LEU A 426 12.65 12.71 -8.97
CA LEU A 426 13.09 11.36 -8.69
C LEU A 426 13.05 10.47 -9.95
N LYS A 427 11.96 10.54 -10.74
CA LYS A 427 11.84 9.81 -12.00
C LYS A 427 12.90 10.23 -13.01
N VAL A 428 13.13 11.53 -13.20
CA VAL A 428 14.16 12.05 -14.12
C VAL A 428 15.54 11.55 -13.70
N ALA A 429 15.87 11.60 -12.40
CA ALA A 429 17.15 11.10 -11.90
C ALA A 429 17.34 9.59 -12.17
N ILE A 430 16.29 8.78 -11.96
CA ILE A 430 16.33 7.32 -12.23
C ILE A 430 16.51 7.05 -13.73
N LEU A 431 15.75 7.73 -14.59
CA LEU A 431 15.84 7.54 -16.04
C LEU A 431 17.21 7.94 -16.58
N ALA A 432 17.75 9.05 -16.08
CA ALA A 432 19.08 9.53 -16.44
C ALA A 432 20.15 8.52 -16.03
N GLU A 433 20.10 7.97 -14.81
CA GLU A 433 21.07 6.96 -14.34
C GLU A 433 20.95 5.65 -15.13
N LYS A 434 19.73 5.13 -15.30
CA LYS A 434 19.49 3.81 -15.90
C LYS A 434 19.82 3.76 -17.39
N TYR A 435 19.57 4.84 -18.12
CA TYR A 435 19.69 4.89 -19.58
C TYR A 435 20.84 5.77 -20.09
N ALA A 436 21.75 6.20 -19.21
CA ALA A 436 22.97 6.89 -19.61
C ALA A 436 23.86 5.99 -20.47
N VAL A 437 24.10 6.41 -21.72
CA VAL A 437 25.16 5.86 -22.58
C VAL A 437 26.42 6.73 -22.48
N ASP A 438 26.22 8.05 -22.40
CA ASP A 438 27.24 9.06 -22.20
C ASP A 438 27.00 9.71 -20.84
N TYR A 439 27.98 9.62 -19.95
CA TYR A 439 27.89 10.17 -18.60
C TYR A 439 28.01 11.70 -18.58
N SER A 440 28.51 12.33 -19.65
CA SER A 440 28.46 13.78 -19.83
C SER A 440 27.02 14.27 -19.86
N TRP A 441 26.16 13.56 -20.61
CA TRP A 441 24.72 13.81 -20.64
C TRP A 441 24.04 13.57 -19.29
N TYR A 442 24.48 12.58 -18.51
CA TYR A 442 23.97 12.35 -17.16
C TYR A 442 24.29 13.55 -16.24
N VAL A 443 25.54 14.02 -16.25
CA VAL A 443 25.97 15.19 -15.47
C VAL A 443 25.13 16.41 -15.87
N ASP A 444 24.99 16.69 -17.16
CA ASP A 444 24.17 17.82 -17.63
C ASP A 444 22.71 17.72 -17.18
N THR A 445 22.14 16.52 -17.19
CA THR A 445 20.77 16.27 -16.78
C THR A 445 20.57 16.55 -15.29
N ILE A 446 21.45 16.03 -14.43
CA ILE A 446 21.35 16.23 -12.98
C ILE A 446 21.63 17.68 -12.59
N LEU A 447 22.61 18.34 -13.23
CA LEU A 447 22.89 19.75 -12.95
C LEU A 447 21.72 20.66 -13.38
N ASN A 448 21.10 20.39 -14.53
CA ASN A 448 19.87 21.08 -14.93
C ASN A 448 18.70 20.81 -13.96
N LEU A 449 18.60 19.58 -13.45
CA LEU A 449 17.59 19.21 -12.46
C LEU A 449 17.75 20.02 -11.15
N ILE A 450 18.99 20.16 -10.67
CA ILE A 450 19.33 20.98 -9.51
C ILE A 450 19.09 22.47 -9.77
N ARG A 451 19.37 22.94 -11.00
CA ARG A 451 19.13 24.33 -11.41
C ARG A 451 17.64 24.70 -11.40
N ILE A 452 16.78 23.81 -11.92
CA ILE A 452 15.34 24.08 -12.09
C ILE A 452 14.55 23.82 -10.79
N ALA A 453 14.83 22.71 -10.11
CA ALA A 453 14.02 22.22 -8.99
C ALA A 453 14.87 21.78 -7.79
N GLY A 454 15.94 22.51 -7.50
CA GLY A 454 16.91 22.18 -6.46
C GLY A 454 16.32 21.90 -5.08
N ASP A 455 15.25 22.58 -4.69
CA ASP A 455 14.56 22.40 -3.39
C ASP A 455 13.95 21.00 -3.24
N TYR A 456 13.58 20.38 -4.37
CA TYR A 456 12.92 19.08 -4.44
C TYR A 456 13.90 17.93 -4.75
N VAL A 457 15.18 18.24 -4.97
CA VAL A 457 16.22 17.24 -5.17
C VAL A 457 16.56 16.60 -3.83
N SER A 458 16.34 15.28 -3.74
CA SER A 458 16.70 14.51 -2.56
C SER A 458 18.22 14.41 -2.41
N GLU A 459 18.68 14.16 -1.18
CA GLU A 459 20.11 14.01 -0.93
C GLU A 459 20.76 12.87 -1.72
N GLU A 460 20.02 11.77 -1.87
CA GLU A 460 20.44 10.60 -2.63
C GLU A 460 20.81 10.94 -4.09
N VAL A 461 20.09 11.87 -4.73
CA VAL A 461 20.35 12.24 -6.13
C VAL A 461 21.70 12.96 -6.25
N TRP A 462 21.99 13.91 -5.36
CA TRP A 462 23.25 14.66 -5.45
C TRP A 462 24.44 13.90 -4.83
N TYR A 463 24.22 12.97 -3.89
CA TYR A 463 25.25 12.00 -3.51
C TYR A 463 25.62 11.09 -4.69
N ARG A 464 24.62 10.65 -5.45
CA ARG A 464 24.84 9.73 -6.56
C ARG A 464 25.63 10.34 -7.71
N VAL A 465 25.38 11.61 -8.06
CA VAL A 465 26.17 12.28 -9.10
C VAL A 465 27.65 12.42 -8.69
N ILE A 466 27.93 12.72 -7.41
CA ILE A 466 29.31 12.76 -6.91
C ILE A 466 29.97 11.38 -7.01
N GLN A 467 29.27 10.32 -6.61
CA GLN A 467 29.78 8.94 -6.70
C GLN A 467 30.11 8.55 -8.15
N ILE A 468 29.23 8.88 -9.10
CA ILE A 468 29.43 8.56 -10.51
C ILE A 468 30.62 9.34 -11.07
N VAL A 469 30.76 10.63 -10.75
CA VAL A 469 31.87 11.46 -11.22
C VAL A 469 33.21 10.98 -10.65
N ILE A 470 33.27 10.56 -9.37
CA ILE A 470 34.51 10.00 -8.80
C ILE A 470 34.87 8.67 -9.48
N ASN A 471 33.91 7.78 -9.66
CA ASN A 471 34.17 6.46 -10.24
C ASN A 471 34.52 6.50 -11.74
N ARG A 472 34.37 7.64 -12.42
CA ARG A 472 34.51 7.79 -13.87
C ARG A 472 35.42 8.95 -14.24
N ASP A 473 36.67 8.63 -14.57
CA ASP A 473 37.70 9.60 -14.90
C ASP A 473 37.41 10.41 -16.17
N ASP A 474 36.67 9.82 -17.12
CA ASP A 474 36.35 10.43 -18.41
C ASP A 474 35.47 11.68 -18.30
N VAL A 475 34.68 11.80 -17.23
CA VAL A 475 33.74 12.92 -17.03
C VAL A 475 34.19 13.93 -15.98
N GLN A 476 35.26 13.68 -15.23
CA GLN A 476 35.71 14.56 -14.14
C GLN A 476 36.01 15.98 -14.61
N GLY A 477 36.82 16.12 -15.67
CA GLY A 477 37.17 17.44 -16.23
C GLY A 477 35.95 18.18 -16.81
N TYR A 478 35.03 17.44 -17.44
CA TYR A 478 33.77 18.01 -17.95
C TYR A 478 32.89 18.50 -16.80
N ALA A 479 32.68 17.66 -15.77
CA ALA A 479 31.88 18.00 -14.60
C ALA A 479 32.44 19.22 -13.85
N ALA A 480 33.76 19.29 -13.66
CA ALA A 480 34.42 20.44 -13.02
C ALA A 480 34.14 21.74 -13.78
N LYS A 481 34.25 21.72 -15.12
CA LYS A 481 33.97 22.88 -15.97
C LYS A 481 32.49 23.28 -15.91
N THR A 482 31.58 22.34 -16.14
CA THR A 482 30.14 22.61 -16.20
C THR A 482 29.61 23.13 -14.87
N VAL A 483 30.07 22.58 -13.73
CA VAL A 483 29.67 23.07 -12.42
C VAL A 483 30.28 24.44 -12.10
N PHE A 484 31.53 24.69 -12.50
CA PHE A 484 32.13 26.02 -12.36
C PHE A 484 31.32 27.09 -13.09
N GLU A 485 30.93 26.83 -14.35
CA GLU A 485 30.08 27.73 -15.13
C GLU A 485 28.68 27.90 -14.49
N ALA A 486 28.09 26.83 -13.97
CA ALA A 486 26.79 26.89 -13.29
C ALA A 486 26.83 27.70 -11.98
N LEU A 487 27.94 27.66 -11.23
CA LEU A 487 28.12 28.41 -9.98
C LEU A 487 28.29 29.92 -10.18
N GLN A 488 28.72 30.36 -11.36
CA GLN A 488 28.83 31.79 -11.69
C GLN A 488 27.47 32.49 -11.73
N ALA A 489 26.38 31.74 -11.89
CA ALA A 489 25.04 32.29 -11.82
C ALA A 489 24.78 32.94 -10.44
N PRO A 490 24.26 34.18 -10.39
CA PRO A 490 23.90 34.82 -9.11
C PRO A 490 22.86 34.01 -8.34
N ALA A 491 21.85 33.50 -9.06
CA ALA A 491 20.81 32.63 -8.55
C ALA A 491 21.23 31.15 -8.66
N CYS A 492 21.97 30.67 -7.67
CA CYS A 492 22.36 29.27 -7.55
C CYS A 492 21.67 28.63 -6.33
N HIS A 493 21.07 27.47 -6.53
CA HIS A 493 20.47 26.70 -5.44
C HIS A 493 21.56 26.09 -4.53
N GLU A 494 21.27 25.89 -3.24
CA GLU A 494 22.25 25.39 -2.27
C GLU A 494 22.83 24.02 -2.65
N ASN A 495 22.02 23.09 -3.15
CA ASN A 495 22.49 21.78 -3.61
C ASN A 495 23.51 21.90 -4.76
N MET A 496 23.45 22.95 -5.59
CA MET A 496 24.48 23.22 -6.61
C MET A 496 25.81 23.60 -5.96
N VAL A 497 25.77 24.39 -4.89
CA VAL A 497 26.98 24.77 -4.12
C VAL A 497 27.58 23.54 -3.43
N LYS A 498 26.75 22.60 -2.94
CA LYS A 498 27.24 21.33 -2.38
C LYS A 498 27.99 20.50 -3.42
N VAL A 499 27.32 20.21 -4.54
CA VAL A 499 27.90 19.41 -5.64
C VAL A 499 29.16 20.09 -6.20
N GLY A 500 29.11 21.40 -6.43
CA GLY A 500 30.24 22.14 -6.97
C GLY A 500 31.39 22.33 -6.02
N GLY A 501 31.12 22.57 -4.73
CA GLY A 501 32.16 22.61 -3.71
C GLY A 501 32.93 21.30 -3.62
N TYR A 502 32.23 20.17 -3.68
CA TYR A 502 32.87 18.85 -3.66
C TYR A 502 33.64 18.56 -4.96
N ILE A 503 33.01 18.74 -6.13
CA ILE A 503 33.63 18.44 -7.43
C ILE A 503 34.85 19.32 -7.69
N LEU A 504 34.79 20.63 -7.39
CA LEU A 504 35.96 21.50 -7.52
C LEU A 504 37.03 21.15 -6.49
N GLY A 505 36.64 20.75 -5.28
CA GLY A 505 37.57 20.31 -4.24
C GLY A 505 38.42 19.10 -4.65
N GLU A 506 37.86 18.16 -5.41
CA GLU A 506 38.61 17.00 -5.93
C GLU A 506 39.29 17.29 -7.28
N PHE A 507 38.54 17.83 -8.25
CA PHE A 507 38.91 17.86 -9.67
C PHE A 507 39.14 19.27 -10.21
N GLY A 508 39.18 20.29 -9.34
CA GLY A 508 39.41 21.69 -9.73
C GLY A 508 40.79 21.92 -10.35
N ASN A 509 41.75 21.02 -10.09
CA ASN A 509 43.08 21.00 -10.70
C ASN A 509 43.03 20.81 -12.23
N LEU A 510 42.08 20.03 -12.74
CA LEU A 510 41.93 19.76 -14.18
C LEU A 510 41.53 21.00 -14.98
N ILE A 511 40.85 21.96 -14.35
CA ILE A 511 40.39 23.20 -15.00
C ILE A 511 41.21 24.43 -14.58
N ALA A 512 42.17 24.29 -13.66
CA ALA A 512 42.99 25.40 -13.15
C ALA A 512 43.93 26.00 -14.21
N GLY A 513 44.19 25.28 -15.30
CA GLY A 513 45.04 25.75 -16.41
C GLY A 513 44.41 26.85 -17.26
N ASP A 514 43.08 27.03 -17.23
CA ASP A 514 42.41 28.15 -17.91
C ASP A 514 42.42 29.40 -16.99
N PRO A 515 42.92 30.56 -17.45
CA PRO A 515 42.91 31.80 -16.68
C PRO A 515 41.53 32.18 -16.12
N ARG A 516 40.44 31.82 -16.82
CA ARG A 516 39.05 32.10 -16.39
C ARG A 516 38.64 31.28 -15.16
N SER A 517 39.24 30.11 -14.96
CA SER A 517 39.00 29.20 -13.84
C SER A 517 40.25 28.98 -13.00
N SER A 518 41.09 30.01 -12.88
CA SER A 518 42.27 29.95 -12.00
C SER A 518 41.89 29.59 -10.56
N PRO A 519 42.79 28.97 -9.78
CA PRO A 519 42.51 28.54 -8.40
C PRO A 519 41.94 29.63 -7.50
N LEU A 520 42.47 30.86 -7.64
CA LEU A 520 41.97 32.01 -6.88
C LEU A 520 40.54 32.40 -7.28
N VAL A 521 40.19 32.32 -8.57
CA VAL A 521 38.83 32.59 -9.04
C VAL A 521 37.85 31.52 -8.55
N GLN A 522 38.25 30.24 -8.62
CA GLN A 522 37.45 29.14 -8.06
C GLN A 522 37.20 29.33 -6.56
N PHE A 523 38.24 29.67 -5.79
CA PHE A 523 38.12 29.92 -4.35
C PHE A 523 37.19 31.09 -4.07
N ASN A 524 37.40 32.23 -4.71
CA ASN A 524 36.58 33.43 -4.52
C ASN A 524 35.11 33.19 -4.89
N LEU A 525 34.85 32.40 -5.93
CA LEU A 525 33.50 32.00 -6.33
C LEU A 525 32.81 31.20 -5.23
N LEU A 526 33.45 30.15 -4.71
CA LEU A 526 32.91 29.35 -3.61
C LEU A 526 32.74 30.18 -2.32
N HIS A 527 33.72 31.04 -2.02
CA HIS A 527 33.69 31.89 -0.82
C HIS A 527 32.60 32.96 -0.86
N SER A 528 32.27 33.49 -2.05
CA SER A 528 31.16 34.42 -2.22
C SER A 528 29.81 33.82 -1.80
N LYS A 529 29.64 32.49 -1.96
CA LYS A 529 28.42 31.76 -1.60
C LYS A 529 28.44 31.23 -0.17
N PHE A 530 29.63 31.06 0.42
CA PHE A 530 29.83 30.44 1.75
C PHE A 530 28.91 31.01 2.84
N HIS A 531 28.81 32.33 2.94
CA HIS A 531 28.07 32.99 4.02
C HIS A 531 26.54 32.87 3.89
N LEU A 532 26.05 32.53 2.69
CA LEU A 532 24.62 32.42 2.39
C LEU A 532 24.09 30.99 2.52
N CYS A 533 24.98 30.01 2.70
CA CYS A 533 24.62 28.59 2.74
C CYS A 533 24.40 28.07 4.17
N SER A 534 23.68 26.94 4.27
CA SER A 534 23.45 26.25 5.55
C SER A 534 24.75 25.71 6.17
N VAL A 535 24.67 25.29 7.44
CA VAL A 535 25.80 24.71 8.19
C VAL A 535 26.43 23.50 7.48
N PRO A 536 25.68 22.45 7.05
CA PRO A 536 26.27 21.33 6.31
C PRO A 536 27.05 21.74 5.05
N THR A 537 26.53 22.70 4.30
CA THR A 537 27.17 23.19 3.07
C THR A 537 28.46 23.94 3.40
N ARG A 538 28.46 24.77 4.45
CA ARG A 538 29.69 25.43 4.92
C ARG A 538 30.73 24.43 5.39
N ALA A 539 30.33 23.38 6.10
CA ALA A 539 31.25 22.31 6.54
C ALA A 539 31.89 21.60 5.34
N LEU A 540 31.11 21.33 4.29
CA LEU A 540 31.58 20.77 3.03
C LEU A 540 32.56 21.70 2.31
N LEU A 541 32.26 23.00 2.23
CA LEU A 541 33.14 24.00 1.62
C LEU A 541 34.47 24.15 2.39
N LEU A 542 34.47 24.04 3.71
CA LEU A 542 35.72 24.03 4.49
C LEU A 542 36.62 22.86 4.09
N SER A 543 36.05 21.69 3.80
CA SER A 543 36.80 20.53 3.29
C SER A 543 37.34 20.79 1.88
N ALA A 544 36.58 21.47 1.02
CA ALA A 544 37.08 21.89 -0.29
C ALA A 544 38.24 22.91 -0.16
N TYR A 545 38.18 23.83 0.80
CA TYR A 545 39.22 24.83 1.02
C TYR A 545 40.55 24.22 1.45
N ILE A 546 40.54 23.22 2.34
CA ILE A 546 41.78 22.55 2.72
C ILE A 546 42.35 21.71 1.57
N LYS A 547 41.50 21.12 0.72
CA LYS A 547 41.93 20.47 -0.53
C LYS A 547 42.57 21.48 -1.50
N PHE A 548 42.04 22.69 -1.61
CA PHE A 548 42.66 23.76 -2.42
C PHE A 548 44.04 24.16 -1.89
N ILE A 549 44.27 24.14 -0.58
CA ILE A 549 45.62 24.36 -0.02
C ILE A 549 46.60 23.27 -0.47
N ASN A 550 46.14 22.02 -0.57
CA ASN A 550 46.96 20.90 -1.05
C ASN A 550 47.25 21.03 -2.56
N LEU A 551 46.20 21.24 -3.35
CA LEU A 551 46.26 21.27 -4.82
C LEU A 551 46.97 22.53 -5.36
N PHE A 552 46.78 23.69 -4.70
CA PHE A 552 47.21 24.99 -5.18
C PHE A 552 47.96 25.78 -4.09
N PRO A 553 49.29 25.59 -3.95
CA PRO A 553 50.09 26.29 -2.96
C PRO A 553 50.00 27.83 -3.03
N GLU A 554 49.69 28.38 -4.21
CA GLU A 554 49.51 29.82 -4.45
C GLU A 554 48.29 30.43 -3.72
N THR A 555 47.23 29.65 -3.48
CA THR A 555 46.04 30.13 -2.77
C THR A 555 46.13 29.98 -1.26
N LYS A 556 47.17 29.29 -0.76
CA LYS A 556 47.34 28.92 0.66
C LYS A 556 47.23 30.11 1.61
N ALA A 557 47.89 31.23 1.30
CA ALA A 557 47.91 32.40 2.18
C ALA A 557 46.49 32.97 2.39
N THR A 558 45.75 33.14 1.30
CA THR A 558 44.37 33.67 1.31
C THR A 558 43.42 32.74 2.05
N ILE A 559 43.49 31.43 1.80
CA ILE A 559 42.62 30.46 2.46
C ILE A 559 42.93 30.37 3.96
N GLN A 560 44.21 30.42 4.35
CA GLN A 560 44.59 30.43 5.77
C GLN A 560 44.11 31.67 6.50
N GLU A 561 44.07 32.84 5.85
CA GLU A 561 43.49 34.04 6.43
C GLU A 561 42.00 33.85 6.71
N VAL A 562 41.25 33.31 5.75
CA VAL A 562 39.81 32.99 5.91
C VAL A 562 39.57 31.94 7.01
N LEU A 563 40.39 30.89 7.10
CA LEU A 563 40.29 29.90 8.18
C LEU A 563 40.67 30.48 9.54
N ARG A 564 41.52 31.52 9.58
CA ARG A 564 41.95 32.18 10.80
C ARG A 564 40.95 33.22 11.32
N CYS A 565 40.03 33.69 10.47
CA CYS A 565 39.01 34.65 10.86
C CYS A 565 38.20 34.19 12.08
N ASP A 566 37.88 35.14 12.96
CA ASP A 566 37.12 34.87 14.20
C ASP A 566 35.75 34.25 13.91
N SER A 567 35.14 34.58 12.78
CA SER A 567 33.88 33.98 12.31
C SER A 567 33.95 32.46 12.09
N GLN A 568 35.14 31.92 11.83
CA GLN A 568 35.39 30.49 11.61
C GLN A 568 35.90 29.81 12.87
N ILE A 569 36.91 30.37 13.55
CA ILE A 569 37.50 29.78 14.77
C ILE A 569 36.54 29.81 15.97
N ARG A 570 35.76 30.89 16.11
CA ARG A 570 34.80 31.07 17.20
C ARG A 570 33.37 30.85 16.74
N ASN A 571 33.18 29.99 15.74
CA ASN A 571 31.86 29.65 15.27
C ASN A 571 31.04 28.98 16.39
N SER A 572 29.76 29.29 16.48
CA SER A 572 28.85 28.66 17.46
C SER A 572 28.54 27.21 17.14
N ASP A 573 28.69 26.81 15.88
CA ASP A 573 28.47 25.43 15.43
C ASP A 573 29.75 24.60 15.58
N VAL A 574 29.60 23.44 16.24
CA VAL A 574 30.73 22.56 16.61
C VAL A 574 31.43 21.99 15.37
N GLU A 575 30.69 21.58 14.35
CA GLU A 575 31.28 21.00 13.13
C GLU A 575 32.09 22.03 12.35
N LEU A 576 31.56 23.26 12.22
CA LEU A 576 32.27 24.34 11.55
C LEU A 576 33.54 24.74 12.30
N GLN A 577 33.44 24.87 13.63
CA GLN A 577 34.59 25.20 14.48
C GLN A 577 35.66 24.11 14.41
N GLN A 578 35.27 22.84 14.54
CA GLN A 578 36.20 21.71 14.52
C GLN A 578 36.96 21.67 13.20
N ARG A 579 36.25 21.70 12.06
CA ARG A 579 36.88 21.71 10.73
C ARG A 579 37.78 22.91 10.51
N ALA A 580 37.34 24.11 10.89
CA ALA A 580 38.16 25.31 10.72
C ALA A 580 39.47 25.24 11.51
N VAL A 581 39.41 24.80 12.77
CA VAL A 581 40.59 24.68 13.64
C VAL A 581 41.52 23.55 13.16
N GLU A 582 40.98 22.37 12.86
CA GLU A 582 41.77 21.24 12.35
C GLU A 582 42.47 21.60 11.05
N TYR A 583 41.75 22.15 10.06
CA TYR A 583 42.32 22.50 8.76
C TYR A 583 43.33 23.65 8.86
N LEU A 584 43.11 24.62 9.75
CA LEU A 584 44.09 25.68 10.01
C LEU A 584 45.37 25.11 10.63
N LYS A 585 45.25 24.19 11.60
CA LYS A 585 46.41 23.56 12.25
C LYS A 585 47.14 22.62 11.31
N LEU A 586 46.42 21.82 10.52
CA LEU A 586 46.98 20.94 9.50
C LEU A 586 47.79 21.75 8.48
N SER A 587 47.24 22.84 7.94
CA SER A 587 47.93 23.67 6.96
C SER A 587 49.14 24.47 7.50
N SER A 588 49.21 24.67 8.82
CA SER A 588 50.26 25.45 9.49
C SER A 588 51.39 24.60 10.07
N ILE A 589 51.09 23.40 10.58
CA ILE A 589 52.00 22.56 11.35
C ILE A 589 52.48 21.34 10.56
N ALA A 590 51.64 20.75 9.70
CA ALA A 590 52.00 19.55 8.99
C ALA A 590 53.03 19.82 7.87
N SER A 591 53.91 18.86 7.63
CA SER A 591 54.78 18.88 6.45
C SER A 591 53.95 18.71 5.18
N THR A 592 54.48 19.19 4.05
CA THR A 592 53.82 19.10 2.74
C THR A 592 53.46 17.65 2.38
N ASP A 593 54.36 16.70 2.67
CA ASP A 593 54.15 15.28 2.38
C ASP A 593 52.98 14.71 3.19
N VAL A 594 52.91 15.01 4.49
CA VAL A 594 51.81 14.55 5.37
C VAL A 594 50.49 15.18 4.94
N LEU A 595 50.50 16.46 4.56
CA LEU A 595 49.31 17.15 4.08
C LEU A 595 48.80 16.53 2.76
N ALA A 596 49.72 16.18 1.85
CA ALA A 596 49.39 15.51 0.60
C ALA A 596 48.85 14.09 0.82
N THR A 597 49.42 13.31 1.75
CA THR A 597 48.92 11.97 2.09
C THR A 597 47.53 12.01 2.73
N VAL A 598 47.26 12.98 3.60
CA VAL A 598 45.94 13.11 4.26
C VAL A 598 44.86 13.54 3.27
N LEU A 599 45.22 14.31 2.24
CA LEU A 599 44.31 14.91 1.27
C LEU A 599 44.52 14.33 -0.14
N GLU A 600 44.92 13.06 -0.20
CA GLU A 600 45.06 12.31 -1.44
C GLU A 600 43.70 12.13 -2.13
N GLU A 601 43.72 11.79 -3.42
CA GLU A 601 42.51 11.54 -4.20
C GLU A 601 41.65 10.46 -3.51
N MET A 602 40.36 10.76 -3.36
CA MET A 602 39.43 9.87 -2.67
C MET A 602 39.29 8.55 -3.45
N PRO A 603 39.40 7.38 -2.77
CA PRO A 603 39.17 6.10 -3.41
C PRO A 603 37.77 6.01 -4.05
N PRO A 604 37.60 5.23 -5.13
CA PRO A 604 36.30 5.06 -5.77
C PRO A 604 35.30 4.43 -4.81
N PHE A 605 34.03 4.84 -4.93
CA PHE A 605 32.96 4.31 -4.11
C PHE A 605 32.62 2.87 -4.51
N PRO A 606 32.30 1.99 -3.53
CA PRO A 606 31.83 0.65 -3.83
C PRO A 606 30.47 0.69 -4.52
N GLU A 607 30.22 -0.27 -5.42
CA GLU A 607 28.91 -0.42 -6.05
C GLU A 607 27.86 -0.79 -4.99
N ARG A 608 26.81 0.02 -4.89
CA ARG A 608 25.67 -0.18 -4.00
C ARG A 608 24.39 -0.11 -4.81
N GLU A 609 23.36 -0.84 -4.38
CA GLU A 609 22.01 -0.71 -4.93
C GLU A 609 21.54 0.76 -4.89
N SER A 610 20.85 1.20 -5.93
CA SER A 610 20.42 2.59 -6.08
C SER A 610 19.44 2.99 -4.98
N SER A 611 19.94 3.69 -3.96
CA SER A 611 19.14 4.29 -2.87
C SER A 611 17.93 5.11 -3.36
N ILE A 612 18.08 5.71 -4.55
CA ILE A 612 17.06 6.47 -5.28
C ILE A 612 15.81 5.62 -5.58
N LEU A 613 15.99 4.37 -6.01
CA LEU A 613 14.89 3.44 -6.28
C LEU A 613 14.18 3.02 -5.00
N ALA A 614 14.93 2.75 -3.93
CA ALA A 614 14.37 2.39 -2.63
C ALA A 614 13.48 3.52 -2.07
N LYS A 615 13.88 4.78 -2.27
CA LYS A 615 13.08 5.94 -1.87
C LYS A 615 11.81 6.09 -2.69
N LEU A 616 11.84 5.85 -4.00
CA LEU A 616 10.64 5.86 -4.85
C LEU A 616 9.65 4.79 -4.37
N LYS A 617 10.12 3.57 -4.08
CA LYS A 617 9.29 2.47 -3.55
C LYS A 617 8.67 2.83 -2.20
N LYS A 618 9.44 3.42 -1.28
CA LYS A 618 8.92 3.89 0.03
C LYS A 618 7.82 4.94 -0.11
N LYS A 619 7.91 5.82 -1.13
CA LYS A 619 6.96 6.92 -1.34
C LYS A 619 5.63 6.49 -1.96
N LYS A 620 5.61 5.45 -2.80
CA LYS A 620 4.37 4.90 -3.39
C LYS A 620 3.48 4.13 -2.41
N GLY A 621 3.98 3.82 -1.20
CA GLY A 621 3.26 3.07 -0.17
C GLY A 621 2.98 1.61 -0.58
N PRO A 622 2.64 0.74 0.37
CA PRO A 622 2.43 -0.69 0.12
C PRO A 622 1.17 -1.04 -0.69
N GLY A 623 0.44 -0.06 -1.24
CA GLY A 623 -0.84 -0.26 -1.94
C GLY A 623 -0.78 -0.19 -3.48
N ALA A 624 0.38 0.08 -4.06
CA ALA A 624 0.57 0.24 -5.51
C ALA A 624 1.59 -0.75 -6.09
N ILE A 625 1.64 -1.97 -5.54
CA ILE A 625 2.45 -3.06 -6.09
C ILE A 625 1.63 -3.69 -7.23
N SER A 626 2.02 -3.41 -8.47
CA SER A 626 1.61 -4.22 -9.61
C SER A 626 2.13 -5.64 -9.42
N VAL A 627 1.27 -6.61 -9.70
CA VAL A 627 1.47 -8.07 -9.56
C VAL A 627 2.75 -8.58 -10.26
N THR A 628 3.33 -7.78 -11.15
CA THR A 628 4.52 -8.08 -11.96
C THR A 628 5.85 -8.13 -11.18
N GLU A 629 5.99 -7.45 -10.03
CA GLU A 629 7.29 -7.44 -9.29
C GLU A 629 7.53 -8.72 -8.46
N LEU A 630 6.54 -9.61 -8.31
CA LEU A 630 6.69 -10.88 -7.59
C LEU A 630 7.38 -11.97 -8.44
N GLU A 631 7.48 -11.80 -9.76
CA GLU A 631 8.12 -12.78 -10.65
C GLU A 631 9.63 -12.56 -10.82
N ASP A 632 10.12 -11.32 -10.80
CA ASP A 632 11.56 -11.04 -10.94
C ASP A 632 12.38 -11.53 -9.73
N SER A 633 11.82 -11.48 -8.50
CA SER A 633 12.50 -12.01 -7.31
C SER A 633 12.62 -13.54 -7.29
N LYS A 634 11.95 -14.26 -8.21
CA LYS A 634 12.09 -15.71 -8.35
C LYS A 634 13.08 -16.12 -9.45
N ARG A 635 13.45 -15.23 -10.37
CA ARG A 635 14.31 -15.56 -11.51
C ARG A 635 15.81 -15.35 -11.24
N GLU A 636 16.20 -14.50 -10.30
CA GLU A 636 17.62 -14.27 -9.96
C GLU A 636 18.20 -15.23 -8.89
N GLY A 637 17.44 -16.26 -8.48
CA GLY A 637 17.85 -17.20 -7.41
C GLY A 637 18.46 -18.51 -7.88
N GLY A 638 18.79 -18.69 -9.16
CA GLY A 638 19.22 -20.00 -9.65
C GLY A 638 20.13 -19.94 -10.86
N GLU A 639 21.43 -19.87 -10.63
CA GLU A 639 22.46 -20.47 -11.50
C GLU A 639 23.82 -20.33 -10.81
N LEU A 640 24.35 -21.43 -10.26
CA LEU A 640 25.79 -21.69 -9.99
C LEU A 640 25.94 -23.11 -9.38
N ASN A 641 25.91 -24.14 -10.23
CA ASN A 641 26.98 -25.15 -10.31
C ASN A 641 26.61 -26.25 -11.31
N GLY A 642 27.38 -26.37 -12.39
CA GLY A 642 27.37 -27.52 -13.27
C GLY A 642 28.49 -28.50 -12.93
N GLY A 643 28.25 -29.80 -13.15
CA GLY A 643 29.30 -30.77 -13.44
C GLY A 643 29.14 -32.17 -12.82
N SER A 644 28.66 -33.13 -13.64
CA SER A 644 28.89 -34.60 -13.64
C SER A 644 28.51 -35.42 -12.39
N ASP A 645 27.87 -36.59 -12.43
CA ASP A 645 27.89 -37.67 -13.42
C ASP A 645 26.63 -38.57 -13.28
N ARG A 646 26.42 -39.44 -14.28
CA ARG A 646 25.24 -40.28 -14.59
C ARG A 646 24.98 -41.42 -13.58
N GLY A 647 23.70 -41.78 -13.41
CA GLY A 647 23.18 -42.89 -12.57
C GLY A 647 23.38 -44.29 -13.20
N PRO A 648 22.46 -45.28 -13.03
CA PRO A 648 21.29 -45.40 -12.14
C PRO A 648 21.32 -46.71 -11.30
N ASP A 649 20.37 -46.93 -10.38
CA ASP A 649 19.53 -48.15 -10.40
C ASP A 649 18.54 -48.24 -9.23
N THR A 650 17.41 -48.85 -9.57
CA THR A 650 16.15 -49.10 -8.85
C THR A 650 16.24 -50.22 -7.80
N ALA A 651 15.47 -50.13 -6.70
CA ALA A 651 14.50 -51.17 -6.26
C ALA A 651 13.94 -50.96 -4.82
N ALA A 652 12.61 -50.79 -4.77
CA ALA A 652 11.61 -51.44 -3.91
C ALA A 652 11.86 -51.83 -2.42
N MET A 653 10.90 -51.35 -1.59
CA MET A 653 10.03 -52.08 -0.65
C MET A 653 10.46 -52.46 0.81
N SER A 654 9.67 -51.90 1.74
CA SER A 654 8.92 -52.56 2.84
C SER A 654 9.52 -52.81 4.24
N ALA A 655 8.94 -52.08 5.21
CA ALA A 655 8.30 -52.52 6.47
C ALA A 655 9.07 -53.13 7.67
N SER A 656 8.91 -52.44 8.82
CA SER A 656 8.51 -52.91 10.17
C SER A 656 9.52 -53.43 11.22
N ASN A 657 9.35 -52.84 12.42
CA ASN A 657 9.43 -53.35 13.82
C ASN A 657 10.75 -53.86 14.47
N ALA A 658 11.24 -53.01 15.39
CA ALA A 658 11.51 -53.19 16.83
C ALA A 658 12.09 -54.50 17.46
N SER A 659 13.10 -54.26 18.33
CA SER A 659 13.36 -54.79 19.70
C SER A 659 14.51 -55.81 19.98
N THR A 660 15.59 -55.30 20.64
CA THR A 660 16.37 -55.74 21.88
C THR A 660 16.92 -57.18 22.02
N PRO A 661 18.05 -57.49 22.75
CA PRO A 661 18.21 -57.28 24.23
C PRO A 661 19.63 -57.11 24.90
N SER A 662 19.65 -56.46 26.10
CA SER A 662 20.24 -56.74 27.46
C SER A 662 21.70 -57.28 27.67
N PRO A 663 22.36 -57.23 28.90
CA PRO A 663 21.80 -57.34 30.29
C PRO A 663 22.50 -56.66 31.55
N SER A 664 21.73 -56.59 32.67
CA SER A 664 22.00 -56.84 34.15
C SER A 664 23.13 -56.11 34.97
N ALA A 665 23.05 -55.74 36.28
CA ALA A 665 22.10 -55.85 37.42
C ALA A 665 22.55 -55.03 38.69
N ASP A 666 21.59 -54.72 39.61
CA ASP A 666 21.60 -54.68 41.12
C ASP A 666 22.57 -53.77 41.97
N LEU A 667 22.33 -53.26 43.22
CA LEU A 667 21.25 -53.27 44.24
C LEU A 667 21.66 -52.41 45.52
N LEU A 668 20.76 -51.53 46.01
CA LEU A 668 20.50 -51.01 47.41
C LEU A 668 21.55 -50.31 48.35
N GLY A 669 21.15 -49.16 48.96
CA GLY A 669 21.27 -48.94 50.44
C GLY A 669 21.68 -47.56 51.06
N ILE A 670 20.69 -46.85 51.66
CA ILE A 670 20.72 -46.17 53.01
C ILE A 670 21.31 -44.73 53.24
N ARG A 671 20.38 -43.77 53.48
CA ARG A 671 20.19 -42.75 54.56
C ARG A 671 21.23 -41.63 54.91
N SER A 672 20.71 -40.38 54.81
CA SER A 672 20.68 -39.27 55.80
C SER A 672 21.91 -38.43 56.18
N ALA A 673 21.72 -37.09 56.06
CA ALA A 673 22.11 -35.97 56.94
C ALA A 673 22.96 -34.85 56.28
N ALA A 674 22.44 -33.62 56.35
CA ALA A 674 23.10 -32.34 56.05
C ALA A 674 23.90 -31.83 57.28
N PRO A 675 24.48 -30.61 57.32
CA PRO A 675 24.86 -29.62 56.27
C PRO A 675 26.34 -29.17 56.40
N ILE A 676 26.82 -28.18 55.63
CA ILE A 676 27.63 -26.99 56.05
C ILE A 676 28.24 -26.28 54.81
N ASN A 677 28.14 -24.95 54.84
CA ASN A 677 28.67 -23.94 53.91
C ASN A 677 30.19 -24.02 53.61
N ALA A 678 30.57 -23.76 52.35
CA ALA A 678 31.67 -22.85 51.98
C ALA A 678 31.73 -22.63 50.45
N ALA A 679 31.85 -21.37 50.02
CA ALA A 679 32.25 -20.94 48.68
C ALA A 679 33.79 -20.71 48.64
N PRO A 680 34.45 -20.23 47.56
CA PRO A 680 34.06 -20.11 46.14
C PRO A 680 35.18 -20.55 45.13
N ALA A 681 34.87 -20.39 43.83
CA ALA A 681 35.76 -20.07 42.70
C ALA A 681 36.46 -21.19 41.90
N GLY A 682 36.31 -21.12 40.58
CA GLY A 682 37.18 -21.77 39.58
C GLY A 682 36.43 -22.36 38.38
N ALA A 683 36.40 -21.64 37.27
CA ALA A 683 35.76 -22.04 36.02
C ALA A 683 36.48 -23.20 35.30
N GLY A 684 35.73 -24.07 34.61
CA GLY A 684 36.29 -25.08 33.70
C GLY A 684 35.31 -26.15 33.23
N SER A 685 34.45 -25.81 32.26
CA SER A 685 33.78 -26.62 31.23
C SER A 685 33.84 -28.17 31.29
N LEU A 686 32.68 -28.86 31.19
CA LEU A 686 32.32 -29.79 30.09
C LEU A 686 31.02 -30.60 30.39
N LEU A 687 29.99 -30.33 29.59
CA LEU A 687 28.99 -31.24 28.97
C LEU A 687 27.97 -32.05 29.82
N VAL A 688 26.71 -31.57 29.71
CA VAL A 688 25.43 -32.28 29.43
C VAL A 688 24.80 -33.13 30.55
N ASP A 689 23.63 -32.70 31.05
CA ASP A 689 22.41 -33.50 30.80
C ASP A 689 21.11 -32.66 30.84
N VAL A 690 20.29 -32.89 29.83
CA VAL A 690 19.06 -32.17 29.50
C VAL A 690 17.94 -33.20 29.53
N PHE A 691 16.95 -32.97 30.41
CA PHE A 691 15.70 -33.70 30.65
C PHE A 691 15.71 -34.83 31.70
N SER A 692 15.34 -34.47 32.93
CA SER A 692 14.37 -35.25 33.70
C SER A 692 13.36 -34.34 34.42
N GLU A 693 12.12 -34.79 34.30
CA GLU A 693 10.78 -34.26 34.59
C GLU A 693 10.50 -33.28 35.76
N ALA A 694 9.69 -32.27 35.42
CA ALA A 694 8.46 -31.80 36.07
C ALA A 694 8.35 -31.77 37.62
N GLY A 695 8.43 -30.56 38.17
CA GLY A 695 7.99 -30.15 39.52
C GLY A 695 7.87 -28.62 39.59
N PRO A 696 7.04 -28.03 40.48
CA PRO A 696 6.17 -26.90 40.18
C PRO A 696 6.89 -25.55 40.03
N ALA A 697 6.42 -24.74 39.09
CA ALA A 697 6.91 -23.40 38.80
C ALA A 697 6.81 -22.48 40.04
N ALA A 698 7.96 -22.12 40.60
CA ALA A 698 8.10 -20.95 41.45
C ALA A 698 8.08 -19.68 40.59
N PRO A 699 7.39 -18.59 41.01
CA PRO A 699 7.33 -17.36 40.24
C PRO A 699 8.63 -16.56 40.44
N SER A 700 9.56 -16.65 39.49
CA SER A 700 10.74 -15.77 39.45
C SER A 700 10.38 -14.41 38.84
N THR A 701 9.75 -13.55 39.64
CA THR A 701 9.67 -12.11 39.36
C THR A 701 10.92 -11.43 39.92
N ALA A 702 12.04 -11.54 39.21
CA ALA A 702 13.16 -10.62 39.34
C ALA A 702 13.16 -9.72 38.10
N VAL A 703 12.24 -8.76 38.09
CA VAL A 703 12.26 -7.67 37.09
C VAL A 703 13.37 -6.70 37.52
N ASN A 704 14.22 -6.33 36.58
CA ASN A 704 15.34 -5.41 36.82
C ASN A 704 14.79 -3.98 36.99
N ASP A 705 14.37 -3.61 38.19
CA ASP A 705 13.70 -2.33 38.50
C ASP A 705 14.53 -1.09 38.09
N ASP A 706 15.86 -1.20 38.10
CA ASP A 706 16.78 -0.12 37.70
C ASP A 706 16.77 0.13 36.18
N GLY A 707 16.49 -0.91 35.39
CA GLY A 707 16.31 -0.82 33.93
C GLY A 707 15.00 -0.13 33.56
N PHE A 708 13.93 -0.37 34.32
CA PHE A 708 12.61 0.22 34.07
C PHE A 708 12.60 1.74 34.26
N LEU A 709 13.26 2.25 35.33
CA LEU A 709 13.33 3.68 35.62
C LEU A 709 14.05 4.49 34.52
N ARG A 710 15.00 3.89 33.80
CA ARG A 710 15.68 4.55 32.66
C ARG A 710 14.75 4.84 31.48
N PHE A 711 13.67 4.07 31.29
CA PHE A 711 12.74 4.26 30.18
C PHE A 711 11.72 5.39 30.38
N VAL A 712 11.67 5.97 31.58
CA VAL A 712 10.91 7.20 31.84
C VAL A 712 11.55 8.40 31.11
N CYS A 713 12.88 8.39 30.97
CA CYS A 713 13.66 9.51 30.41
C CYS A 713 14.40 9.18 29.11
N LYS A 714 14.48 7.91 28.70
CA LYS A 714 15.14 7.47 27.46
C LYS A 714 14.24 6.60 26.62
N ASN A 715 14.23 6.89 25.32
CA ASN A 715 13.43 6.21 24.31
C ASN A 715 14.05 4.88 23.82
N ASN A 716 15.19 4.47 24.38
CA ASN A 716 15.89 3.23 24.01
C ASN A 716 16.70 2.66 25.18
N GLY A 717 16.83 1.33 25.21
CA GLY A 717 17.60 0.64 26.25
C GLY A 717 17.38 -0.87 26.28
N VAL A 718 18.07 -1.54 27.20
CA VAL A 718 17.96 -2.98 27.44
C VAL A 718 17.10 -3.20 28.69
N LEU A 719 16.05 -4.00 28.57
CA LEU A 719 15.10 -4.31 29.64
C LEU A 719 15.55 -5.52 30.46
N PHE A 720 16.11 -6.52 29.78
CA PHE A 720 16.59 -7.74 30.40
C PHE A 720 17.80 -8.27 29.63
N GLU A 721 18.79 -8.78 30.34
CA GLU A 721 19.98 -9.38 29.74
C GLU A 721 20.43 -10.58 30.57
N ASN A 722 20.58 -11.73 29.92
CA ASN A 722 21.24 -12.89 30.50
C ASN A 722 22.28 -13.46 29.52
N GLN A 723 22.91 -14.59 29.88
CA GLN A 723 23.93 -15.24 29.06
C GLN A 723 23.41 -15.79 27.72
N LEU A 724 22.09 -15.90 27.56
CA LEU A 724 21.45 -16.53 26.39
C LEU A 724 20.79 -15.49 25.47
N LEU A 725 20.14 -14.48 26.05
CA LEU A 725 19.21 -13.57 25.38
C LEU A 725 19.35 -12.17 25.96
N GLN A 726 19.33 -11.18 25.07
CA GLN A 726 19.18 -9.78 25.41
C GLN A 726 17.82 -9.28 24.92
N ILE A 727 17.00 -8.75 25.81
CA ILE A 727 15.72 -8.12 25.48
C ILE A 727 15.90 -6.63 25.67
N GLY A 728 15.72 -5.84 24.62
CA GLY A 728 15.64 -4.40 24.76
C GLY A 728 14.42 -3.82 24.09
N ILE A 729 14.22 -2.53 24.35
CA ILE A 729 13.03 -1.82 23.96
C ILE A 729 13.39 -0.45 23.39
N LYS A 730 12.66 -0.06 22.35
CA LYS A 730 12.75 1.25 21.72
C LYS A 730 11.35 1.83 21.60
N SER A 731 11.13 3.01 22.14
CA SER A 731 9.84 3.69 22.13
C SER A 731 9.90 4.98 21.31
N GLU A 732 8.87 5.26 20.52
CA GLU A 732 8.69 6.53 19.81
C GLU A 732 7.31 7.08 20.17
N TYR A 733 7.26 8.30 20.71
CA TYR A 733 6.01 8.97 21.08
C TYR A 733 5.80 10.19 20.18
N ARG A 734 4.63 10.28 19.53
CA ARG A 734 4.17 11.47 18.81
C ARG A 734 2.80 11.87 19.34
N GLN A 735 2.75 13.00 20.04
CA GLN A 735 1.54 13.55 20.66
C GLN A 735 0.84 12.49 21.56
N ASN A 736 -0.38 12.07 21.23
CA ASN A 736 -1.16 11.09 21.98
C ASN A 736 -0.93 9.63 21.55
N LEU A 737 -0.01 9.36 20.61
CA LEU A 737 0.27 8.03 20.08
C LEU A 737 1.71 7.60 20.41
N GLY A 738 1.85 6.43 21.03
CA GLY A 738 3.14 5.80 21.31
C GLY A 738 3.32 4.51 20.52
N ARG A 739 4.52 4.27 20.00
CA ARG A 739 4.94 3.00 19.40
C ARG A 739 6.09 2.43 20.22
N MET A 740 6.04 1.14 20.51
CA MET A 740 7.08 0.42 21.26
C MET A 740 7.55 -0.78 20.44
N TYR A 741 8.86 -0.91 20.29
CA TYR A 741 9.54 -2.00 19.61
C TYR A 741 10.32 -2.80 20.64
N LEU A 742 10.11 -4.12 20.72
CA LEU A 742 10.99 -5.01 21.47
C LEU A 742 11.97 -5.69 20.52
N PHE A 743 13.25 -5.67 20.88
CA PHE A 743 14.31 -6.38 20.17
C PHE A 743 14.86 -7.50 21.03
N TYR A 744 15.10 -8.66 20.40
CA TYR A 744 15.61 -9.86 21.02
C TYR A 744 16.95 -10.20 20.38
N GLY A 745 18.04 -9.95 21.09
CA GLY A 745 19.40 -10.30 20.69
C GLY A 745 19.78 -11.69 21.19
N ASN A 746 20.20 -12.57 20.28
CA ASN A 746 20.80 -13.85 20.66
C ASN A 746 22.25 -13.63 21.10
N LYS A 747 22.60 -14.01 22.33
CA LYS A 747 23.97 -13.93 22.85
C LYS A 747 24.76 -15.23 22.70
N THR A 748 24.13 -16.27 22.14
CA THR A 748 24.75 -17.58 21.90
C THR A 748 25.19 -17.72 20.44
N SER A 749 26.12 -18.64 20.20
CA SER A 749 26.60 -19.01 18.87
C SER A 749 25.63 -19.92 18.08
N VAL A 750 24.48 -20.30 18.66
CA VAL A 750 23.51 -21.23 18.07
C VAL A 750 22.21 -20.49 17.75
N GLN A 751 21.67 -20.66 16.55
CA GLN A 751 20.43 -20.00 16.11
C GLN A 751 19.20 -20.59 16.83
N PHE A 752 18.27 -19.73 17.27
CA PHE A 752 16.99 -20.17 17.83
C PHE A 752 16.06 -20.71 16.74
N ALA A 753 15.67 -21.98 16.82
CA ALA A 753 14.81 -22.62 15.81
C ALA A 753 13.29 -22.46 16.06
N SER A 754 12.87 -22.05 17.27
CA SER A 754 11.43 -21.95 17.63
C SER A 754 11.18 -20.93 18.75
N PHE A 755 11.65 -19.70 18.57
CA PHE A 755 11.44 -18.62 19.54
C PHE A 755 10.02 -18.03 19.41
N THR A 756 9.23 -18.10 20.47
CA THR A 756 7.88 -17.52 20.55
C THR A 756 7.81 -16.48 21.65
N THR A 757 7.15 -15.36 21.38
CA THR A 757 6.98 -14.25 22.34
C THR A 757 5.51 -14.05 22.60
N ASN A 758 5.14 -13.93 23.88
CA ASN A 758 3.76 -13.65 24.28
C ASN A 758 3.78 -12.41 25.19
N VAL A 759 3.02 -11.39 24.82
CA VAL A 759 2.91 -10.14 25.57
C VAL A 759 1.52 -10.09 26.18
N SER A 760 1.44 -10.14 27.51
CA SER A 760 0.20 -9.98 28.25
C SER A 760 0.12 -8.59 28.87
N CYS A 761 -0.93 -7.85 28.53
CA CYS A 761 -1.23 -6.56 29.16
C CYS A 761 -2.47 -6.73 30.06
N PRO A 762 -2.35 -6.68 31.40
CA PRO A 762 -3.51 -6.74 32.29
C PRO A 762 -4.21 -5.38 32.42
N GLY A 763 -5.55 -5.36 32.42
CA GLY A 763 -6.38 -4.22 32.83
C GLY A 763 -6.83 -3.25 31.73
N GLU A 764 -7.14 -2.00 32.13
CA GLU A 764 -7.78 -0.95 31.30
C GLU A 764 -7.00 -0.58 30.03
N LEU A 765 -5.69 -0.80 30.02
CA LEU A 765 -4.78 -0.51 28.90
C LEU A 765 -5.02 -1.37 27.65
N GLN A 766 -5.70 -2.52 27.77
CA GLN A 766 -6.01 -3.38 26.61
C GLN A 766 -6.94 -2.69 25.60
N SER A 767 -7.79 -1.77 26.07
CA SER A 767 -8.73 -1.01 25.22
C SER A 767 -8.08 0.13 24.43
N HIS A 768 -6.84 0.50 24.77
CA HIS A 768 -6.10 1.63 24.18
C HIS A 768 -5.02 1.21 23.17
N ILE A 769 -4.82 -0.10 22.95
CA ILE A 769 -3.83 -0.63 22.00
C ILE A 769 -4.48 -0.74 20.61
N LEU A 770 -4.02 0.10 19.68
CA LEU A 770 -4.56 0.17 18.31
C LEU A 770 -4.13 -1.02 17.42
N SER A 771 -2.96 -1.60 17.65
CA SER A 771 -2.49 -2.82 16.96
C SER A 771 -1.29 -3.43 17.69
N LEU A 772 -1.20 -4.77 17.68
CA LEU A 772 -0.04 -5.52 18.12
C LEU A 772 0.46 -6.34 16.92
N ILE A 773 1.68 -6.08 16.46
CA ILE A 773 2.31 -6.80 15.34
C ILE A 773 3.52 -7.53 15.90
N SER A 774 3.43 -8.85 15.97
CA SER A 774 4.52 -9.73 16.40
C SER A 774 5.25 -10.26 15.16
N GLU A 775 6.05 -9.43 14.49
CA GLU A 775 6.97 -9.90 13.45
C GLU A 775 8.36 -10.11 14.05
N VAL A 776 8.85 -11.35 14.01
CA VAL A 776 10.25 -11.66 14.33
C VAL A 776 11.09 -11.35 13.11
N ILE A 777 11.68 -10.15 13.07
CA ILE A 777 12.70 -9.81 12.07
C ILE A 777 14.00 -10.46 12.56
N ALA A 778 14.36 -11.60 11.98
CA ALA A 778 15.68 -12.20 12.17
C ALA A 778 16.72 -11.25 11.55
N SER A 779 17.32 -10.38 12.36
CA SER A 779 18.46 -9.57 11.94
C SER A 779 19.64 -10.51 11.70
N LEU A 780 20.05 -10.63 10.43
CA LEU A 780 21.34 -11.16 10.02
C LEU A 780 22.45 -10.47 10.81
N SER A 781 23.12 -11.21 11.70
CA SER A 781 24.41 -10.81 12.26
C SER A 781 25.50 -11.62 11.57
N SER A 782 26.32 -10.89 10.79
CA SER A 782 27.59 -11.26 10.15
C SER A 782 27.61 -12.47 9.24
#